data_AF-D0LRP5-F1
#
_entry.id   AF-D0LRP5-F1
#
_cell.length_a   1.000
_cell.length_b   1.000
_cell.length_c   1.000
_cell.angle_alpha   90.00
_cell.angle_beta   90.00
_cell.angle_gamma   90.00
#
_symmetry.space_group_name_H-M   'P 1'
#
loop_
_entity.id
_entity.type
_entity.pdbx_description
1 polymer ?
#
loop_
_entity_poly.entity_id
_entity_poly.type
_entity_poly.pdbx_seq_one_letter_code
_entity_poly.pdbx_strand_id
1 'polypeptide(L)'
;MTISPIHADVRAAGERDESGRRLALGFVRAVEALGAGFLGASENLRLRQAIADGSIDAPLLYRQLIALVYRLAFLLIAEERGLVRDPRARAAAAPGTAAHTGLRALRERLATPAGSGEGDAWAELRARMDALAADCPRRGLPALGGALWSCNRDVATPELGCPWLIDADCPREHLGVALGALLDAPAAGGDAADAEEAAPARPDWAEIAGDELGSAYEHLLARQPIFVGQAPDFLLRPAPEHARKRSGSYYTPAALVEELLAATLDPALERAARAPDPAAAILALRVCDPACGAGNVLVAAARRMAARLAHARGRGDDPAARQLALRAIVARCIHGVDIDPMAAELCKISLWLAAAEPGTGPGRFDSRIQCGNAVLGATPAQMREGIPAAAFRAVADEDRSVTRRLAQRNRLERQRAARAQLASAARAANTASAAAPSAPSPAAADAWCAAFVWPKRTGADEDAAPTHGAWLRFALADAAGADAAGADDDAAATAGVADSHAHLRERASALARAHRFFHWQHRFPHIFVHADEDAERSPAGWAGGFDVVIGNPPWGQKLVDPMAMPARLLRQRFASLDGIPDAFRPFLELATEITAPGGSFGFVLPDTLLLKNYEPTRRLLLDRCRLRSLSWWGMAFPGVTMDVITLSCALGEATPEHTIEVAVRAPAEPLRHRIEQRAFRHTPRHTFNLHLTAERLALLAHLRRGRPLRDCFEVHEGVHSGNIRGELFVERALDDSCYPLYFGRDELRPFRLLWRGRYLRRAAIPERNSKARYAGAGQRAWHETPKLLLRRTGDSVRAAADLEGRYASNNFFLVLARRDVGCALNLDGLCALLNSALMTEFFRTIEPRRGRAFAELKIKHIGEFPLPPGCVRGDGSYIDSSSEQGCTALNHLGAACRQAAAVADEDALLALQAHTEALVRRLYGL
;
A
#
# COMPACT_ATOMS: atom_id res chain seq x y z
N MET A 1 -4.15 36.14 20.56
CA MET A 1 -3.50 34.89 20.09
C MET A 1 -4.58 33.82 19.98
N THR A 2 -5.31 33.82 18.87
CA THR A 2 -6.35 32.83 18.58
C THR A 2 -5.67 31.56 18.06
N ILE A 3 -5.79 30.48 18.82
CA ILE A 3 -5.37 29.13 18.39
C ILE A 3 -6.13 28.84 17.10
N SER A 4 -5.41 28.62 15.99
CA SER A 4 -6.01 28.23 14.71
C SER A 4 -6.91 27.00 14.91
N PRO A 5 -8.12 26.92 14.31
CA PRO A 5 -8.99 25.75 14.38
C PRO A 5 -8.26 24.42 14.11
N ILE A 6 -7.20 24.50 13.30
CA ILE A 6 -6.31 23.41 12.88
C ILE A 6 -5.59 22.73 14.06
N HIS A 7 -5.22 23.47 15.12
CA HIS A 7 -4.55 22.88 16.29
C HIS A 7 -5.52 22.16 17.23
N ALA A 8 -6.81 22.51 17.21
CA ALA A 8 -7.83 21.83 18.00
C ALA A 8 -8.14 20.44 17.40
N ASP A 9 -8.23 20.33 16.08
CA ASP A 9 -8.53 19.06 15.40
C ASP A 9 -7.42 18.01 15.56
N VAL A 10 -6.15 18.42 15.58
CA VAL A 10 -5.02 17.50 15.79
C VAL A 10 -4.98 16.97 17.24
N ARG A 11 -5.28 17.81 18.23
CA ARG A 11 -5.39 17.37 19.64
C ARG A 11 -6.56 16.42 19.83
N ALA A 12 -7.73 16.78 19.29
CA ALA A 12 -8.92 15.93 19.32
C ALA A 12 -8.68 14.57 18.66
N ALA A 13 -7.91 14.50 17.57
CA ALA A 13 -7.55 13.23 16.94
C ALA A 13 -6.65 12.34 17.80
N GLY A 14 -5.71 12.93 18.55
CA GLY A 14 -4.86 12.19 19.50
C GLY A 14 -5.66 11.60 20.66
N GLU A 15 -6.59 12.39 21.21
CA GLU A 15 -7.52 11.95 22.27
C GLU A 15 -8.46 10.84 21.79
N ARG A 16 -8.93 10.91 20.54
CA ARG A 16 -9.75 9.86 19.92
C ARG A 16 -9.00 8.55 19.67
N ASP A 17 -7.72 8.58 19.30
CA ASP A 17 -6.94 7.34 19.18
C ASP A 17 -6.78 6.65 20.54
N GLU A 18 -6.56 7.43 21.60
CA GLU A 18 -6.51 6.89 22.97
C GLU A 18 -7.87 6.31 23.41
N SER A 19 -8.96 6.98 23.07
CA SER A 19 -10.32 6.49 23.29
C SER A 19 -10.59 5.18 22.53
N GLY A 20 -10.20 5.10 21.26
CA GLY A 20 -10.28 3.87 20.45
C GLY A 20 -9.50 2.69 21.05
N ARG A 21 -8.32 2.95 21.63
CA ARG A 21 -7.55 1.93 22.39
C ARG A 21 -8.30 1.42 23.61
N ARG A 22 -8.96 2.30 24.36
CA ARG A 22 -9.79 1.91 25.52
C ARG A 22 -10.99 1.07 25.09
N LEU A 23 -11.69 1.48 24.03
CA LEU A 23 -12.79 0.69 23.44
C LEU A 23 -12.32 -0.71 23.02
N ALA A 24 -11.15 -0.81 22.39
CA ALA A 24 -10.57 -2.08 21.97
C ALA A 24 -10.40 -3.07 23.13
N LEU A 25 -10.02 -2.60 24.32
CA LEU A 25 -9.84 -3.46 25.49
C LEU A 25 -11.16 -4.07 25.96
N GLY A 26 -12.24 -3.27 25.98
CA GLY A 26 -13.59 -3.77 26.22
C GLY A 26 -14.03 -4.78 25.16
N PHE A 27 -13.72 -4.51 23.88
CA PHE A 27 -14.11 -5.37 22.78
C PHE A 27 -13.39 -6.73 22.83
N VAL A 28 -12.10 -6.75 23.18
CA VAL A 28 -11.34 -7.99 23.40
C VAL A 28 -12.02 -8.86 24.44
N ARG A 29 -12.35 -8.29 25.61
CA ARG A 29 -13.02 -9.03 26.70
C ARG A 29 -14.41 -9.53 26.29
N ALA A 30 -15.17 -8.71 25.55
CA ALA A 30 -16.48 -9.11 25.06
C ALA A 30 -16.39 -10.26 24.06
N VAL A 31 -15.41 -10.24 23.15
CA VAL A 31 -15.17 -11.33 22.21
C VAL A 31 -14.78 -12.62 22.93
N GLU A 32 -13.85 -12.56 23.90
CA GLU A 32 -13.45 -13.75 24.67
C GLU A 32 -14.63 -14.32 25.48
N ALA A 33 -15.42 -13.46 26.13
CA ALA A 33 -16.59 -13.89 26.89
C ALA A 33 -17.64 -14.59 26.00
N LEU A 34 -17.98 -13.99 24.85
CA LEU A 34 -18.92 -14.58 23.89
C LEU A 34 -18.35 -15.89 23.29
N GLY A 35 -17.08 -15.90 22.91
CA GLY A 35 -16.42 -17.09 22.39
C GLY A 35 -16.46 -18.27 23.36
N ALA A 36 -16.11 -18.04 24.63
CA ALA A 36 -16.21 -19.04 25.69
C ALA A 36 -17.67 -19.50 25.91
N GLY A 37 -18.63 -18.57 25.89
CA GLY A 37 -20.05 -18.90 26.07
C GLY A 37 -20.60 -19.80 24.96
N PHE A 38 -20.38 -19.44 23.70
CA PHE A 38 -20.87 -20.23 22.57
C PHE A 38 -20.20 -21.61 22.48
N LEU A 39 -18.92 -21.72 22.82
CA LEU A 39 -18.19 -23.00 22.80
C LEU A 39 -18.50 -23.89 24.02
N GLY A 40 -18.78 -23.27 25.17
CA GLY A 40 -19.06 -23.95 26.43
C GLY A 40 -20.49 -24.49 26.54
N ALA A 41 -21.45 -23.91 25.84
CA ALA A 41 -22.83 -24.38 25.82
C ALA A 41 -22.93 -25.78 25.20
N SER A 42 -23.49 -26.73 25.95
CA SER A 42 -23.61 -28.13 25.56
C SER A 42 -24.59 -28.33 24.38
N GLU A 43 -25.53 -27.41 24.25
CA GLU A 43 -26.62 -27.32 23.28
C GLU A 43 -26.12 -26.96 21.87
N ASN A 44 -24.95 -26.30 21.77
CA ASN A 44 -24.37 -25.80 20.52
C ASN A 44 -23.65 -26.90 19.71
N LEU A 45 -24.31 -28.05 19.52
CA LEU A 45 -23.75 -29.21 18.82
C LEU A 45 -23.30 -28.89 17.39
N ARG A 46 -24.07 -28.06 16.67
CA ARG A 46 -23.75 -27.65 15.28
C ARG A 46 -22.42 -26.91 15.19
N LEU A 47 -22.18 -25.94 16.07
CA LEU A 47 -20.92 -25.18 16.10
C LEU A 47 -19.74 -26.08 16.50
N ARG A 48 -19.94 -26.94 17.50
CA ARG A 48 -18.89 -27.84 17.99
C ARG A 48 -18.50 -28.89 16.95
N GLN A 49 -19.48 -29.45 16.22
CA GLN A 49 -19.23 -30.36 15.10
C GLN A 49 -18.49 -29.66 13.96
N ALA A 50 -18.89 -28.43 13.61
CA ALA A 50 -18.22 -27.64 12.58
C ALA A 50 -16.75 -27.31 12.91
N ILE A 51 -16.41 -27.17 14.19
CA ILE A 51 -15.01 -27.01 14.62
C ILE A 51 -14.27 -28.34 14.50
N ALA A 52 -14.91 -29.44 14.92
CA ALA A 52 -14.29 -30.77 14.90
C ALA A 52 -14.01 -31.28 13.48
N ASP A 53 -14.89 -30.99 12.51
CA ASP A 53 -14.71 -31.37 11.10
C ASP A 53 -13.93 -30.34 10.26
N GLY A 54 -13.58 -29.19 10.86
CA GLY A 54 -12.82 -28.13 10.21
C GLY A 54 -13.64 -27.19 9.32
N SER A 55 -14.97 -27.28 9.33
CA SER A 55 -15.87 -26.35 8.62
C SER A 55 -15.77 -24.91 9.13
N ILE A 56 -15.34 -24.69 10.37
CA ILE A 56 -15.01 -23.38 10.93
C ILE A 56 -13.67 -23.44 11.69
N ASP A 57 -12.81 -22.47 11.43
CA ASP A 57 -11.55 -22.29 12.14
C ASP A 57 -11.61 -21.12 13.14
N ALA A 58 -10.61 -21.01 14.02
CA ALA A 58 -10.55 -19.93 15.00
C ALA A 58 -10.56 -18.53 14.36
N PRO A 59 -9.85 -18.26 13.25
CA PRO A 59 -9.96 -17.00 12.51
C PRO A 59 -11.37 -16.64 12.02
N LEU A 60 -12.12 -17.57 11.42
CA LEU A 60 -13.48 -17.32 10.94
C LEU A 60 -14.44 -17.08 12.11
N LEU A 61 -14.35 -17.88 13.17
CA LEU A 61 -15.12 -17.66 14.40
C LEU A 61 -14.82 -16.29 15.01
N TYR A 62 -13.54 -15.91 15.07
CA TYR A 62 -13.13 -14.61 15.59
C TYR A 62 -13.78 -13.45 14.83
N ARG A 63 -13.81 -13.51 13.49
CA ARG A 63 -14.45 -12.47 12.67
C ARG A 63 -15.96 -12.37 12.94
N GLN A 64 -16.64 -13.52 13.11
CA GLN A 64 -18.07 -13.53 13.47
C GLN A 64 -18.33 -12.98 14.87
N LEU A 65 -17.45 -13.25 15.84
CA LEU A 65 -17.53 -12.67 17.19
C LEU A 65 -17.29 -11.15 17.17
N ILE A 66 -16.31 -10.68 16.39
CA ILE A 66 -16.10 -9.23 16.17
C ILE A 66 -17.37 -8.61 15.59
N ALA A 67 -17.94 -9.19 14.54
CA ALA A 67 -19.18 -8.68 13.94
C ALA A 67 -20.32 -8.57 14.96
N LEU A 68 -20.47 -9.58 15.83
CA LEU A 68 -21.46 -9.55 16.90
C LEU A 68 -21.17 -8.44 17.93
N VAL A 69 -19.93 -8.28 18.38
CA VAL A 69 -19.55 -7.19 19.31
C VAL A 69 -19.80 -5.82 18.68
N TYR A 70 -19.52 -5.66 17.39
CA TYR A 70 -19.83 -4.42 16.68
C TYR A 70 -21.35 -4.19 16.58
N ARG A 71 -22.18 -5.20 16.31
CA ARG A 71 -23.65 -5.06 16.38
C ARG A 71 -24.10 -4.52 17.73
N LEU A 72 -23.54 -5.03 18.83
CA LEU A 72 -23.84 -4.54 20.18
C LEU A 72 -23.37 -3.08 20.38
N ALA A 73 -22.15 -2.76 19.97
CA ALA A 73 -21.62 -1.40 20.04
C ALA A 73 -22.49 -0.41 19.25
N PHE A 74 -22.95 -0.78 18.05
CA PHE A 74 -23.81 0.06 17.25
C PHE A 74 -25.21 0.22 17.84
N LEU A 75 -25.78 -0.84 18.40
CA LEU A 75 -27.02 -0.76 19.16
C LEU A 75 -26.90 0.24 20.33
N LEU A 76 -25.78 0.22 21.07
CA LEU A 76 -25.52 1.17 22.15
C LEU A 76 -25.49 2.62 21.62
N ILE A 77 -24.69 2.90 20.60
CA ILE A 77 -24.59 4.24 20.00
C ILE A 77 -25.96 4.72 19.51
N ALA A 78 -26.67 3.84 18.81
CA ALA A 78 -27.91 4.19 18.17
C ALA A 78 -29.06 4.35 19.19
N GLU A 79 -29.04 3.64 20.32
CA GLU A 79 -29.93 3.88 21.47
C GLU A 79 -29.67 5.25 22.13
N GLU A 80 -28.41 5.53 22.47
CA GLU A 80 -28.00 6.74 23.20
C GLU A 80 -28.20 8.01 22.37
N ARG A 81 -27.99 7.93 21.05
CA ARG A 81 -28.27 9.03 20.11
C ARG A 81 -29.74 9.12 19.69
N GLY A 82 -30.59 8.20 20.14
CA GLY A 82 -32.00 8.15 19.76
C GLY A 82 -32.25 7.85 18.28
N LEU A 83 -31.29 7.22 17.58
CA LEU A 83 -31.35 6.92 16.15
C LEU A 83 -32.26 5.73 15.81
N VAL A 84 -32.48 4.82 16.77
CA VAL A 84 -33.26 3.58 16.60
C VAL A 84 -34.76 3.78 16.86
N ARG A 85 -35.20 5.00 17.20
CA ARG A 85 -36.61 5.28 17.49
C ARG A 85 -37.21 6.11 16.37
N ASP A 86 -38.24 5.58 15.70
CA ASP A 86 -39.07 6.41 14.79
C ASP A 86 -39.84 7.46 15.63
N PRO A 87 -39.61 8.77 15.39
CA PRO A 87 -40.35 9.83 16.09
C PRO A 87 -41.88 9.70 15.94
N ARG A 88 -42.37 9.12 14.84
CA ARG A 88 -43.81 8.93 14.55
C ARG A 88 -44.40 7.74 15.31
N ALA A 89 -43.61 6.70 15.59
CA ALA A 89 -44.05 5.53 16.35
C ALA A 89 -44.14 5.78 17.87
N ARG A 90 -43.49 6.85 18.36
CA ARG A 90 -43.46 7.25 19.78
C ARG A 90 -44.84 7.54 20.38
N ALA A 91 -45.84 7.86 19.55
CA ALA A 91 -47.20 8.15 19.99
C ALA A 91 -48.09 6.90 20.17
N ALA A 92 -47.67 5.73 19.69
CA ALA A 92 -48.55 4.55 19.55
C ALA A 92 -48.18 3.34 20.44
N ALA A 93 -47.07 3.38 21.17
CA ALA A 93 -46.58 2.23 21.94
C ALA A 93 -46.80 2.39 23.46
N ALA A 94 -47.39 1.37 24.09
CA ALA A 94 -47.54 1.29 25.55
C ALA A 94 -46.17 1.03 26.23
N PRO A 95 -45.90 1.63 27.41
CA PRO A 95 -44.70 1.34 28.18
C PRO A 95 -44.68 -0.12 28.64
N GLY A 96 -43.57 -0.85 28.39
CA GLY A 96 -43.30 -2.15 29.05
C GLY A 96 -43.39 -3.43 28.21
N THR A 97 -43.41 -3.38 26.87
CA THR A 97 -43.23 -4.61 26.07
C THR A 97 -41.74 -4.99 25.98
N ALA A 98 -41.42 -6.30 26.02
CA ALA A 98 -40.06 -6.86 25.98
C ALA A 98 -39.20 -6.36 24.80
N ALA A 99 -39.82 -5.85 23.73
CA ALA A 99 -39.14 -5.20 22.60
C ALA A 99 -38.50 -3.83 22.93
N HIS A 100 -38.64 -3.31 24.16
CA HIS A 100 -38.25 -1.93 24.53
C HIS A 100 -37.17 -1.84 25.62
N THR A 101 -36.57 -2.95 26.05
CA THR A 101 -35.47 -2.94 27.02
C THR A 101 -34.16 -2.55 26.30
N GLY A 102 -33.58 -1.39 26.63
CA GLY A 102 -32.28 -0.97 26.12
C GLY A 102 -31.15 -1.89 26.60
N LEU A 103 -29.99 -1.88 25.93
CA LEU A 103 -28.87 -2.77 26.28
C LEU A 103 -28.36 -2.54 27.71
N ARG A 104 -28.46 -1.31 28.25
CA ARG A 104 -28.16 -1.02 29.67
C ARG A 104 -29.10 -1.75 30.63
N ALA A 105 -30.41 -1.67 30.39
CA ALA A 105 -31.40 -2.35 31.22
C ALA A 105 -31.28 -3.88 31.09
N LEU A 106 -30.92 -4.40 29.90
CA LEU A 106 -30.59 -5.81 29.72
C LEU A 106 -29.38 -6.20 30.59
N ARG A 107 -28.32 -5.40 30.60
CA ARG A 107 -27.11 -5.62 31.42
C ARG A 107 -27.42 -5.61 32.93
N GLU A 108 -28.27 -4.70 33.39
CA GLU A 108 -28.71 -4.62 34.79
C GLU A 108 -29.49 -5.88 35.19
N ARG A 109 -30.41 -6.34 34.34
CA ARG A 109 -31.15 -7.59 34.55
C ARG A 109 -30.23 -8.81 34.58
N LEU A 110 -29.24 -8.87 33.69
CA LEU A 110 -28.24 -9.94 33.67
C LEU A 110 -27.32 -9.94 34.89
N ALA A 111 -27.24 -8.82 35.63
CA ALA A 111 -26.46 -8.72 36.87
C ALA A 111 -27.15 -9.40 38.07
N THR A 112 -28.46 -9.63 38.00
CA THR A 112 -29.24 -10.27 39.06
C THR A 112 -29.48 -11.76 38.78
N PRO A 113 -29.62 -12.61 39.83
CA PRO A 113 -30.00 -14.01 39.66
C PRO A 113 -31.31 -14.13 38.86
N ALA A 114 -31.39 -15.12 37.98
CA ALA A 114 -32.58 -15.31 37.14
C ALA A 114 -33.80 -15.70 37.99
N GLY A 115 -34.89 -14.93 37.89
CA GLY A 115 -36.17 -15.26 38.51
C GLY A 115 -36.91 -16.41 37.79
N SER A 116 -37.86 -17.06 38.48
CA SER A 116 -38.74 -18.06 37.86
C SER A 116 -39.60 -17.41 36.76
N GLY A 117 -39.40 -17.81 35.51
CA GLY A 117 -40.15 -17.30 34.35
C GLY A 117 -39.44 -16.20 33.53
N GLU A 118 -38.19 -15.86 33.85
CA GLU A 118 -37.38 -15.02 32.96
C GLU A 118 -37.13 -15.72 31.61
N GLY A 119 -37.41 -15.02 30.51
CA GLY A 119 -37.15 -15.50 29.15
C GLY A 119 -35.66 -15.47 28.78
N ASP A 120 -35.31 -16.14 27.68
CA ASP A 120 -33.94 -16.16 27.16
C ASP A 120 -33.51 -14.77 26.66
N ALA A 121 -32.57 -14.16 27.39
CA ALA A 121 -31.99 -12.85 27.08
C ALA A 121 -31.29 -12.80 25.72
N TRP A 122 -30.69 -13.90 25.30
CA TRP A 122 -30.06 -14.00 23.98
C TRP A 122 -31.13 -14.07 22.89
N ALA A 123 -32.20 -14.85 23.06
CA ALA A 123 -33.35 -14.85 22.15
C ALA A 123 -33.99 -13.45 22.00
N GLU A 124 -34.16 -12.69 23.08
CA GLU A 124 -34.66 -11.31 23.04
C GLU A 124 -33.75 -10.41 22.18
N LEU A 125 -32.44 -10.49 22.39
CA LEU A 125 -31.45 -9.72 21.65
C LEU A 125 -31.38 -10.13 20.16
N ARG A 126 -31.46 -11.43 19.86
CA ARG A 126 -31.54 -11.95 18.48
C ARG A 126 -32.76 -11.39 17.75
N ALA A 127 -33.94 -11.53 18.35
CA ALA A 127 -35.18 -11.03 17.76
C ALA A 127 -35.13 -9.52 17.48
N ARG A 128 -34.41 -8.77 18.33
CA ARG A 128 -34.17 -7.35 18.12
C ARG A 128 -33.19 -7.06 16.99
N MET A 129 -32.09 -7.81 16.88
CA MET A 129 -31.16 -7.68 15.76
C MET A 129 -31.85 -8.02 14.42
N ASP A 130 -32.67 -9.07 14.38
CA ASP A 130 -33.46 -9.45 13.21
C ASP A 130 -34.46 -8.36 12.80
N ALA A 131 -35.07 -7.69 13.77
CA ALA A 131 -35.96 -6.56 13.50
C ALA A 131 -35.25 -5.35 12.86
N LEU A 132 -33.95 -5.18 13.10
CA LEU A 132 -33.13 -4.12 12.49
C LEU A 132 -32.51 -4.53 11.13
N ALA A 133 -32.43 -5.84 10.89
CA ALA A 133 -31.87 -6.45 9.70
C ALA A 133 -32.79 -6.35 8.48
N ALA A 134 -34.08 -6.60 8.68
CA ALA A 134 -35.05 -6.71 7.60
C ALA A 134 -35.58 -5.32 7.18
N ASP A 135 -35.92 -5.19 5.90
CA ASP A 135 -36.75 -4.09 5.37
C ASP A 135 -38.23 -4.28 5.78
N CYS A 136 -38.44 -4.68 7.04
CA CYS A 136 -39.73 -5.03 7.61
C CYS A 136 -40.11 -3.92 8.57
N PRO A 137 -41.07 -3.03 8.22
CA PRO A 137 -41.59 -2.03 9.13
C PRO A 137 -42.47 -2.72 10.20
N ARG A 138 -41.85 -3.46 11.13
CA ARG A 138 -42.51 -3.93 12.35
C ARG A 138 -42.27 -2.91 13.45
N ARG A 139 -43.33 -2.18 13.81
CA ARG A 139 -43.50 -1.37 15.03
C ARG A 139 -42.26 -0.54 15.46
N GLY A 140 -41.94 0.51 14.70
CA GLY A 140 -41.22 1.68 15.23
C GLY A 140 -39.69 1.65 15.30
N LEU A 141 -39.03 0.64 14.71
CA LEU A 141 -37.57 0.57 14.55
C LEU A 141 -37.20 0.82 13.07
N PRO A 142 -36.18 1.65 12.75
CA PRO A 142 -35.69 1.83 11.39
C PRO A 142 -34.89 0.61 10.93
N ALA A 143 -35.04 0.22 9.65
CA ALA A 143 -34.16 -0.76 9.02
C ALA A 143 -32.75 -0.16 8.88
N LEU A 144 -31.79 -0.70 9.63
CA LEU A 144 -30.41 -0.22 9.55
C LEU A 144 -29.77 -0.68 8.23
N GLY A 145 -30.13 -1.87 7.75
CA GLY A 145 -29.66 -2.44 6.49
C GLY A 145 -28.12 -2.61 6.44
N GLY A 146 -27.58 -3.01 5.29
CA GLY A 146 -26.14 -3.30 5.16
C GLY A 146 -25.74 -4.69 5.64
N ALA A 147 -24.53 -5.13 5.27
CA ALA A 147 -24.09 -6.51 5.44
C ALA A 147 -23.83 -6.89 6.91
N LEU A 148 -23.59 -5.90 7.78
CA LEU A 148 -23.45 -6.15 9.21
C LEU A 148 -24.76 -6.65 9.84
N TRP A 149 -25.90 -6.15 9.35
CA TRP A 149 -27.22 -6.43 9.92
C TRP A 149 -27.95 -7.54 9.19
N SER A 150 -27.60 -7.85 7.94
CA SER A 150 -28.20 -8.97 7.21
C SER A 150 -27.99 -10.28 7.98
N CYS A 151 -29.04 -10.78 8.62
CA CYS A 151 -29.10 -12.11 9.23
C CYS A 151 -29.30 -13.23 8.19
N ASN A 152 -29.07 -12.91 6.90
CA ASN A 152 -29.32 -13.86 5.82
C ASN A 152 -28.26 -14.95 5.81
N ARG A 153 -28.74 -16.18 5.69
CA ARG A 153 -27.98 -17.44 5.53
C ARG A 153 -27.18 -17.51 4.21
N ASP A 154 -27.21 -16.46 3.40
CA ASP A 154 -26.48 -16.38 2.14
C ASP A 154 -24.98 -16.20 2.38
N VAL A 155 -24.22 -17.24 2.03
CA VAL A 155 -22.79 -17.46 2.25
C VAL A 155 -21.88 -16.45 1.51
N ALA A 156 -22.39 -15.31 1.05
CA ALA A 156 -21.60 -14.32 0.31
C ALA A 156 -20.57 -13.61 1.20
N THR A 157 -20.89 -13.37 2.48
CA THR A 157 -20.00 -12.77 3.50
C THR A 157 -20.18 -13.45 4.87
N PRO A 158 -19.73 -14.71 5.03
CA PRO A 158 -19.93 -15.48 6.26
C PRO A 158 -19.26 -14.84 7.48
N GLU A 159 -18.28 -13.95 7.28
CA GLU A 159 -17.61 -13.23 8.36
C GLU A 159 -18.55 -12.24 9.08
N LEU A 160 -19.51 -11.65 8.35
CA LEU A 160 -20.46 -10.66 8.88
C LEU A 160 -21.83 -11.25 9.22
N GLY A 161 -22.26 -12.29 8.48
CA GLY A 161 -23.57 -12.92 8.68
C GLY A 161 -23.69 -13.75 9.96
N CYS A 162 -22.56 -14.11 10.58
CA CYS A 162 -22.50 -14.92 11.80
C CYS A 162 -23.30 -16.25 11.74
N PRO A 163 -23.23 -17.04 10.64
CA PRO A 163 -24.08 -18.22 10.43
C PRO A 163 -23.91 -19.33 11.48
N TRP A 164 -22.81 -19.33 12.24
CA TRP A 164 -22.55 -20.32 13.28
C TRP A 164 -22.88 -19.81 14.69
N LEU A 165 -23.14 -18.51 14.85
CA LEU A 165 -23.38 -17.88 16.16
C LEU A 165 -24.83 -17.42 16.33
N ILE A 166 -25.47 -16.95 15.27
CA ILE A 166 -26.79 -16.32 15.39
C ILE A 166 -27.87 -17.32 15.82
N ASP A 167 -27.79 -18.57 15.34
CA ASP A 167 -28.73 -19.64 15.74
C ASP A 167 -28.23 -20.45 16.95
N ALA A 168 -27.05 -20.13 17.48
CA ALA A 168 -26.47 -20.81 18.65
C ALA A 168 -27.00 -20.19 19.95
N ASP A 169 -26.96 -20.94 21.04
CA ASP A 169 -27.34 -20.48 22.37
C ASP A 169 -26.14 -19.81 23.07
N CYS A 170 -26.35 -18.60 23.59
CA CYS A 170 -25.36 -17.87 24.37
C CYS A 170 -25.77 -17.91 25.85
N PRO A 171 -24.98 -18.56 26.74
CA PRO A 171 -25.26 -18.58 28.16
C PRO A 171 -25.39 -17.18 28.77
N ARG A 172 -26.33 -17.03 29.70
CA ARG A 172 -26.67 -15.76 30.36
C ARG A 172 -25.45 -15.07 30.98
N GLU A 173 -24.62 -15.84 31.67
CA GLU A 173 -23.43 -15.35 32.37
C GLU A 173 -22.40 -14.72 31.41
N HIS A 174 -22.12 -15.40 30.30
CA HIS A 174 -21.19 -14.95 29.27
C HIS A 174 -21.72 -13.71 28.52
N LEU A 175 -23.03 -13.67 28.25
CA LEU A 175 -23.68 -12.48 27.69
C LEU A 175 -23.60 -11.27 28.65
N GLY A 176 -23.79 -11.51 29.95
CA GLY A 176 -23.65 -10.49 31.00
C GLY A 176 -22.23 -9.92 31.08
N VAL A 177 -21.21 -10.78 31.04
CA VAL A 177 -19.79 -10.38 31.00
C VAL A 177 -19.49 -9.57 29.75
N ALA A 178 -19.98 -10.00 28.58
CA ALA A 178 -19.74 -9.30 27.32
C ALA A 178 -20.36 -7.89 27.33
N LEU A 179 -21.61 -7.75 27.76
CA LEU A 179 -22.26 -6.44 27.87
C LEU A 179 -21.61 -5.55 28.93
N GLY A 180 -21.14 -6.13 30.06
CA GLY A 180 -20.37 -5.40 31.05
C GLY A 180 -19.03 -4.88 30.52
N ALA A 181 -18.31 -5.69 29.75
CA ALA A 181 -17.06 -5.28 29.12
C ALA A 181 -17.23 -4.10 28.13
N LEU A 182 -18.38 -4.01 27.45
CA LEU A 182 -18.69 -2.87 26.57
C LEU A 182 -19.13 -1.63 27.34
N LEU A 183 -19.96 -1.77 28.37
CA LEU A 183 -20.56 -0.65 29.10
C LEU A 183 -19.63 -0.04 30.17
N ASP A 184 -18.77 -0.84 30.79
CA ASP A 184 -17.95 -0.46 31.96
C ASP A 184 -16.44 -0.42 31.63
N ALA A 185 -16.06 -0.13 30.37
CA ALA A 185 -14.71 -0.31 29.81
C ALA A 185 -13.55 -0.20 30.83
N PRO A 186 -12.65 -1.20 30.92
CA PRO A 186 -11.61 -1.25 31.93
C PRO A 186 -10.60 -0.09 31.81
N ALA A 187 -10.07 0.37 32.95
CA ALA A 187 -9.03 1.39 33.00
C ALA A 187 -7.80 0.97 32.18
N ALA A 188 -7.25 1.90 31.40
CA ALA A 188 -6.02 1.67 30.65
C ALA A 188 -4.82 1.73 31.60
N GLY A 189 -4.37 0.58 32.10
CA GLY A 189 -3.18 0.46 32.91
C GLY A 189 -2.01 -0.15 32.14
N GLY A 190 -0.85 0.52 32.16
CA GLY A 190 0.46 -0.12 32.03
C GLY A 190 0.71 -1.11 33.17
N ASP A 191 1.90 -1.70 33.20
CA ASP A 191 2.33 -2.81 34.05
C ASP A 191 1.57 -2.98 35.39
N ALA A 192 1.20 -4.23 35.67
CA ALA A 192 0.22 -4.68 36.66
C ALA A 192 0.48 -4.35 38.14
N ALA A 193 1.39 -3.43 38.46
CA ALA A 193 1.66 -2.95 39.80
C ALA A 193 0.91 -1.64 40.17
N ASP A 194 0.47 -0.83 39.18
CA ASP A 194 -0.13 0.49 39.43
C ASP A 194 -1.64 0.58 39.12
N ALA A 195 -2.30 -0.54 38.82
CA ALA A 195 -3.68 -0.57 38.30
C ALA A 195 -4.79 -0.52 39.37
N GLU A 196 -4.47 -0.47 40.67
CA GLU A 196 -5.46 -0.63 41.74
C GLU A 196 -6.23 0.65 42.11
N GLU A 197 -5.89 1.83 41.56
CA GLU A 197 -6.47 3.11 42.02
C GLU A 197 -7.25 3.93 40.96
N ALA A 198 -7.34 3.50 39.70
CA ALA A 198 -8.11 4.22 38.67
C ALA A 198 -9.47 3.54 38.39
N ALA A 199 -10.58 4.17 38.80
CA ALA A 199 -11.92 3.71 38.45
C ALA A 199 -12.10 3.63 36.92
N PRO A 200 -12.80 2.60 36.37
CA PRO A 200 -13.02 2.49 34.93
C PRO A 200 -13.82 3.69 34.42
N ALA A 201 -13.21 4.48 33.53
CA ALA A 201 -13.91 5.56 32.83
C ALA A 201 -14.89 4.95 31.82
N ARG A 202 -16.19 5.00 32.16
CA ARG A 202 -17.27 4.51 31.29
C ARG A 202 -17.24 5.21 29.93
N PRO A 203 -17.35 4.48 28.80
CA PRO A 203 -17.46 5.10 27.48
C PRO A 203 -18.75 5.92 27.38
N ASP A 204 -18.64 7.14 26.87
CA ASP A 204 -19.80 7.93 26.47
C ASP A 204 -20.24 7.53 25.07
N TRP A 205 -21.09 6.50 25.00
CA TRP A 205 -21.63 5.96 23.76
C TRP A 205 -22.42 6.98 22.92
N ALA A 206 -22.86 8.10 23.49
CA ALA A 206 -23.48 9.18 22.74
C ALA A 206 -22.45 9.99 21.92
N GLU A 207 -21.21 10.09 22.38
CA GLU A 207 -20.15 10.91 21.75
C GLU A 207 -19.20 10.12 20.85
N ILE A 208 -19.16 8.78 20.96
CA ILE A 208 -18.25 7.93 20.16
C ILE A 208 -18.36 8.20 18.65
N ALA A 209 -17.26 8.63 18.06
CA ALA A 209 -17.15 8.87 16.63
C ALA A 209 -16.70 7.61 15.85
N GLY A 210 -16.91 7.62 14.54
CA GLY A 210 -16.58 6.47 13.69
C GLY A 210 -15.07 6.17 13.59
N ASP A 211 -14.23 7.19 13.75
CA ASP A 211 -12.77 7.06 13.79
C ASP A 211 -12.29 6.30 15.04
N GLU A 212 -12.95 6.48 16.18
CA GLU A 212 -12.67 5.72 17.42
C GLU A 212 -13.01 4.22 17.25
N LEU A 213 -14.14 3.91 16.59
CA LEU A 213 -14.51 2.54 16.23
C LEU A 213 -13.51 1.92 15.24
N GLY A 214 -13.06 2.70 14.25
CA GLY A 214 -12.00 2.28 13.34
C GLY A 214 -10.70 1.94 14.06
N SER A 215 -10.26 2.79 14.99
CA SER A 215 -9.08 2.52 15.82
C SER A 215 -9.29 1.26 16.68
N ALA A 216 -10.47 1.07 17.28
CA ALA A 216 -10.77 -0.14 18.05
C ALA A 216 -10.68 -1.42 17.19
N TYR A 217 -11.13 -1.36 15.93
CA TYR A 217 -11.06 -2.47 14.99
C TYR A 217 -9.62 -2.87 14.66
N GLU A 218 -8.74 -1.90 14.41
CA GLU A 218 -7.33 -2.17 14.13
C GLU A 218 -6.62 -2.88 15.30
N HIS A 219 -6.97 -2.50 16.54
CA HIS A 219 -6.45 -3.15 17.73
C HIS A 219 -6.95 -4.60 17.89
N LEU A 220 -8.14 -4.92 17.38
CA LEU A 220 -8.63 -6.31 17.30
C LEU A 220 -7.89 -7.11 16.22
N LEU A 221 -7.64 -6.52 15.04
CA LEU A 221 -6.83 -7.16 13.99
C LEU A 221 -5.40 -7.50 14.46
N ALA A 222 -4.91 -6.81 15.48
CA ALA A 222 -3.64 -7.06 16.14
C ALA A 222 -3.66 -8.23 17.14
N ARG A 223 -4.75 -9.00 17.24
CA ARG A 223 -4.90 -10.19 18.09
C ARG A 223 -4.99 -11.46 17.26
N GLN A 224 -4.53 -12.57 17.84
CA GLN A 224 -4.62 -13.90 17.24
C GLN A 224 -5.56 -14.78 18.07
N PRO A 225 -6.62 -15.34 17.47
CA PRO A 225 -7.52 -16.25 18.15
C PRO A 225 -6.90 -17.64 18.27
N ILE A 226 -7.10 -18.29 19.42
CA ILE A 226 -6.73 -19.68 19.65
C ILE A 226 -7.87 -20.44 20.32
N PHE A 227 -8.03 -21.70 19.91
CA PHE A 227 -8.77 -22.69 20.69
C PHE A 227 -7.82 -23.31 21.72
N VAL A 228 -8.25 -23.44 22.96
CA VAL A 228 -7.45 -24.07 24.03
C VAL A 228 -8.02 -25.45 24.37
N GLY A 229 -7.19 -26.48 24.26
CA GLY A 229 -7.54 -27.87 24.61
C GLY A 229 -8.55 -28.54 23.66
N GLN A 230 -9.23 -29.60 24.13
CA GLN A 230 -10.33 -30.29 23.43
C GLN A 230 -11.69 -29.53 23.54
N ALA A 231 -11.62 -28.19 23.72
CA ALA A 231 -12.69 -27.19 23.94
C ALA A 231 -13.34 -27.22 25.35
N PRO A 232 -13.56 -26.03 25.99
CA PRO A 232 -14.40 -24.95 25.44
C PRO A 232 -13.81 -23.53 25.45
N ASP A 233 -12.49 -23.33 25.57
CA ASP A 233 -11.94 -21.98 25.74
C ASP A 233 -11.47 -21.32 24.43
N PHE A 234 -11.89 -20.05 24.23
CA PHE A 234 -11.49 -19.16 23.13
C PHE A 234 -10.74 -17.94 23.70
N LEU A 235 -9.47 -17.78 23.33
CA LEU A 235 -8.62 -16.70 23.85
C LEU A 235 -7.96 -15.88 22.74
N LEU A 236 -7.70 -14.61 23.03
CA LEU A 236 -7.03 -13.68 22.13
C LEU A 236 -5.62 -13.37 22.64
N ARG A 237 -4.60 -13.89 21.94
CA ARG A 237 -3.21 -13.56 22.24
C ARG A 237 -2.74 -12.36 21.40
N PRO A 238 -1.75 -11.57 21.86
CA PRO A 238 -1.10 -10.60 20.99
C PRO A 238 -0.58 -11.29 19.73
N ALA A 239 -0.99 -10.81 18.56
CA ALA A 239 -0.47 -11.37 17.32
C ALA A 239 1.02 -11.05 17.23
N PRO A 240 1.85 -11.99 16.73
CA PRO A 240 3.27 -11.71 16.58
C PRO A 240 3.48 -10.53 15.62
N GLU A 241 4.54 -9.73 15.82
CA GLU A 241 4.75 -8.42 15.17
C GLU A 241 4.63 -8.47 13.62
N HIS A 242 4.97 -9.62 13.02
CA HIS A 242 4.86 -9.85 11.58
C HIS A 242 3.42 -10.00 11.06
N ALA A 243 2.44 -10.34 11.92
CA ALA A 243 1.04 -10.46 11.55
C ALA A 243 0.40 -9.09 11.23
N ARG A 244 0.71 -8.05 12.01
CA ARG A 244 0.31 -6.65 11.73
C ARG A 244 0.89 -6.16 10.40
N LYS A 245 2.15 -6.51 10.12
CA LYS A 245 2.81 -6.22 8.82
C LYS A 245 2.19 -6.97 7.62
N ARG A 246 1.36 -8.00 7.86
CA ARG A 246 0.67 -8.78 6.81
C ARG A 246 -0.76 -8.32 6.53
N SER A 247 -1.40 -7.56 7.42
CA SER A 247 -2.69 -6.93 7.11
C SER A 247 -2.51 -5.56 6.45
N GLY A 248 -1.45 -4.82 6.82
CA GLY A 248 -1.19 -3.48 6.29
C GLY A 248 -2.19 -2.42 6.76
N SER A 249 -3.10 -2.77 7.69
CA SER A 249 -4.13 -1.89 8.24
C SER A 249 -3.55 -1.03 9.35
N TYR A 250 -3.37 0.27 9.09
CA TYR A 250 -2.89 1.24 10.06
C TYR A 250 -3.71 2.54 9.98
N TYR A 251 -4.09 3.05 11.15
CA TYR A 251 -4.80 4.30 11.30
C TYR A 251 -3.95 5.43 10.76
N THR A 252 -4.51 6.23 9.86
CA THR A 252 -3.78 7.33 9.23
C THR A 252 -3.77 8.54 10.17
N PRO A 253 -2.61 9.00 10.66
CA PRO A 253 -2.52 10.17 11.54
C PRO A 253 -3.21 11.41 10.96
N ALA A 254 -3.91 12.17 11.80
CA ALA A 254 -4.68 13.34 11.36
C ALA A 254 -3.83 14.36 10.59
N ALA A 255 -2.59 14.62 11.02
CA ALA A 255 -1.68 15.52 10.32
C ALA A 255 -1.41 15.10 8.87
N LEU A 256 -1.34 13.79 8.59
CA LEU A 256 -1.18 13.26 7.23
C LEU A 256 -2.47 13.38 6.42
N VAL A 257 -3.63 13.08 7.03
CA VAL A 257 -4.94 13.25 6.39
C VAL A 257 -5.15 14.72 5.98
N GLU A 258 -4.82 15.64 6.87
CA GLU A 258 -4.94 17.07 6.66
C GLU A 258 -4.10 17.58 5.49
N GLU A 259 -2.81 17.21 5.46
CA GLU A 259 -1.93 17.52 4.32
C GLU A 259 -2.47 16.93 3.03
N LEU A 260 -2.93 15.68 3.07
CA LEU A 260 -3.39 14.97 1.89
C LEU A 260 -4.63 15.63 1.27
N LEU A 261 -5.59 16.02 2.12
CA LEU A 261 -6.79 16.76 1.72
C LEU A 261 -6.44 18.14 1.17
N ALA A 262 -5.56 18.88 1.85
CA ALA A 262 -5.12 20.20 1.38
C ALA A 262 -4.42 20.13 0.01
N ALA A 263 -3.59 19.11 -0.22
CA ALA A 263 -2.89 18.96 -1.49
C ALA A 263 -3.78 18.45 -2.64
N THR A 264 -4.79 17.63 -2.33
CA THR A 264 -5.51 16.84 -3.34
C THR A 264 -6.98 17.24 -3.52
N LEU A 265 -7.71 17.47 -2.43
CA LEU A 265 -9.15 17.79 -2.45
C LEU A 265 -9.38 19.30 -2.61
N ASP A 266 -8.65 20.13 -1.87
CA ASP A 266 -8.87 21.58 -1.86
C ASP A 266 -8.75 22.23 -3.25
N PRO A 267 -7.81 21.84 -4.13
CA PRO A 267 -7.77 22.38 -5.50
C PRO A 267 -9.03 22.07 -6.33
N ALA A 268 -9.72 20.94 -6.08
CA ALA A 268 -10.99 20.64 -6.73
C ALA A 268 -12.13 21.49 -6.16
N LEU A 269 -12.15 21.70 -4.84
CA LEU A 269 -13.11 22.58 -4.18
C LEU A 269 -12.95 24.04 -4.58
N GLU A 270 -11.71 24.52 -4.73
CA GLU A 270 -11.42 25.87 -5.22
C GLU A 270 -11.89 26.08 -6.65
N ARG A 271 -11.76 25.08 -7.51
CA ARG A 271 -12.29 25.13 -8.88
C ARG A 271 -13.82 25.17 -8.87
N ALA A 272 -14.46 24.32 -8.07
CA ALA A 272 -15.91 24.29 -7.92
C ALA A 272 -16.45 25.62 -7.36
N ALA A 273 -15.72 26.24 -6.41
CA ALA A 273 -16.09 27.52 -5.82
C ALA A 273 -16.08 28.70 -6.80
N ARG A 274 -15.37 28.58 -7.93
CA ARG A 274 -15.31 29.58 -9.01
C ARG A 274 -16.36 29.36 -10.09
N ALA A 275 -17.13 28.28 -10.03
CA ALA A 275 -18.20 28.00 -10.99
C ALA A 275 -19.37 28.99 -10.83
N PRO A 276 -20.22 29.17 -11.86
CA PRO A 276 -21.40 30.04 -11.77
C PRO A 276 -22.37 29.65 -10.64
N ASP A 277 -22.52 28.35 -10.39
CA ASP A 277 -23.21 27.82 -9.21
C ASP A 277 -22.23 26.97 -8.37
N PRO A 278 -21.57 27.59 -7.38
CA PRO A 278 -20.62 26.90 -6.50
C PRO A 278 -21.24 25.73 -5.73
N ALA A 279 -22.49 25.86 -5.29
CA ALA A 279 -23.14 24.84 -4.47
C ALA A 279 -23.46 23.59 -5.30
N ALA A 280 -23.97 23.76 -6.52
CA ALA A 280 -24.19 22.66 -7.45
C ALA A 280 -22.86 22.01 -7.87
N ALA A 281 -21.83 22.83 -8.17
CA ALA A 281 -20.51 22.33 -8.55
C ALA A 281 -19.87 21.48 -7.44
N ILE A 282 -19.94 21.91 -6.17
CA ILE A 282 -19.43 21.11 -5.03
C ILE A 282 -20.21 19.80 -4.88
N LEU A 283 -21.53 19.81 -5.06
CA LEU A 283 -22.39 18.61 -4.98
C LEU A 283 -22.24 17.66 -6.17
N ALA A 284 -21.58 18.08 -7.24
CA ALA A 284 -21.26 17.27 -8.39
C ALA A 284 -19.92 16.53 -8.24
N LEU A 285 -19.05 16.97 -7.32
CA LEU A 285 -17.74 16.35 -7.09
C LEU A 285 -17.90 14.92 -6.57
N ARG A 286 -17.08 14.02 -7.12
CA ARG A 286 -17.01 12.60 -6.74
C ARG A 286 -15.64 12.32 -6.13
N VAL A 287 -15.64 11.92 -4.87
CA VAL A 287 -14.43 11.59 -4.09
C VAL A 287 -14.42 10.09 -3.81
N CYS A 288 -13.31 9.41 -4.08
CA CYS A 288 -13.16 7.98 -3.86
C CYS A 288 -11.90 7.63 -3.06
N ASP A 289 -12.02 6.72 -2.10
CA ASP A 289 -10.87 6.01 -1.52
C ASP A 289 -10.91 4.51 -1.91
N PRO A 290 -9.96 4.01 -2.73
CA PRO A 290 -9.96 2.64 -3.21
C PRO A 290 -9.49 1.60 -2.17
N ALA A 291 -9.06 2.05 -0.98
CA ALA A 291 -8.69 1.22 0.17
C ALA A 291 -9.13 1.93 1.46
N CYS A 292 -10.44 2.13 1.60
CA CYS A 292 -10.98 3.13 2.51
C CYS A 292 -10.86 2.80 4.01
N GLY A 293 -10.56 1.55 4.37
CA GLY A 293 -10.58 1.10 5.76
C GLY A 293 -11.92 1.44 6.41
N ALA A 294 -11.87 1.89 7.68
CA ALA A 294 -13.03 2.37 8.41
C ALA A 294 -13.54 3.77 7.99
N GLY A 295 -12.98 4.37 6.93
CA GLY A 295 -13.48 5.60 6.32
C GLY A 295 -12.91 6.91 6.87
N ASN A 296 -11.82 6.91 7.63
CA ASN A 296 -11.29 8.12 8.28
C ASN A 296 -10.98 9.26 7.30
N VAL A 297 -10.32 8.95 6.17
CA VAL A 297 -10.02 9.93 5.11
C VAL A 297 -11.32 10.43 4.47
N LEU A 298 -12.28 9.54 4.21
CA LEU A 298 -13.57 9.88 3.58
C LEU A 298 -14.45 10.75 4.48
N VAL A 299 -14.51 10.48 5.79
CA VAL A 299 -15.23 11.30 6.76
C VAL A 299 -14.61 12.69 6.86
N ALA A 300 -13.28 12.78 6.90
CA ALA A 300 -12.58 14.06 6.91
C ALA A 300 -12.82 14.85 5.61
N ALA A 301 -12.77 14.18 4.45
CA ALA A 301 -13.12 14.77 3.16
C ALA A 301 -14.57 15.29 3.15
N ALA A 302 -15.53 14.48 3.61
CA ALA A 302 -16.93 14.86 3.66
C ALA A 302 -17.17 16.12 4.52
N ARG A 303 -16.55 16.19 5.71
CA ARG A 303 -16.60 17.37 6.59
C ARG A 303 -16.01 18.61 5.91
N ARG A 304 -14.87 18.47 5.22
CA ARG A 304 -14.23 19.57 4.48
C ARG A 304 -15.11 20.11 3.35
N MET A 305 -15.68 19.20 2.56
CA MET A 305 -16.61 19.57 1.48
C MET A 305 -17.89 20.20 2.04
N ALA A 306 -18.42 19.69 3.15
CA ALA A 306 -19.62 20.23 3.81
C ALA A 306 -19.41 21.66 4.31
N ALA A 307 -18.24 21.95 4.89
CA ALA A 307 -17.89 23.31 5.29
C ALA A 307 -17.86 24.27 4.09
N ARG A 308 -17.26 23.85 2.97
CA ARG A 308 -17.25 24.65 1.73
C ARG A 308 -18.65 24.81 1.12
N LEU A 309 -19.48 23.77 1.14
CA LEU A 309 -20.86 23.84 0.65
C LEU A 309 -21.74 24.76 1.51
N ALA A 310 -21.59 24.72 2.83
CA ALA A 310 -22.31 25.63 3.73
C ALA A 310 -21.90 27.09 3.49
N HIS A 311 -20.62 27.34 3.26
CA HIS A 311 -20.12 28.67 2.88
C HIS A 311 -20.66 29.13 1.52
N ALA A 312 -20.64 28.26 0.51
CA ALA A 312 -21.22 28.54 -0.82
C ALA A 312 -22.72 28.88 -0.77
N ARG A 313 -23.45 28.40 0.24
CA ARG A 313 -24.86 28.71 0.49
C ARG A 313 -25.08 29.94 1.39
N GLY A 314 -24.01 30.67 1.74
CA GLY A 314 -24.09 31.85 2.61
C GLY A 314 -24.32 31.55 4.09
N ARG A 315 -24.16 30.30 4.54
CA ARG A 315 -24.41 29.85 5.92
C ARG A 315 -23.20 29.11 6.51
N GLY A 316 -22.01 29.61 6.20
CA GLY A 316 -20.74 28.97 6.54
C GLY A 316 -20.51 28.78 8.04
N ASP A 317 -21.01 29.69 8.88
CA ASP A 317 -20.80 29.67 10.35
C ASP A 317 -21.90 28.95 11.14
N ASP A 318 -22.99 28.56 10.47
CA ASP A 318 -24.14 27.90 11.07
C ASP A 318 -23.87 26.38 11.20
N PRO A 319 -23.76 25.83 12.43
CA PRO A 319 -23.53 24.40 12.63
C PRO A 319 -24.63 23.52 12.04
N ALA A 320 -25.90 23.97 12.08
CA ALA A 320 -27.02 23.22 11.51
C ALA A 320 -26.94 23.19 9.97
N ALA A 321 -26.52 24.30 9.35
CA ALA A 321 -26.30 24.35 7.91
C ALA A 321 -25.12 23.44 7.48
N ARG A 322 -24.04 23.40 8.25
CA ARG A 322 -22.92 22.46 8.03
C ARG A 322 -23.38 21.01 8.14
N GLN A 323 -24.21 20.68 9.12
CA GLN A 323 -24.75 19.33 9.27
C GLN A 323 -25.65 18.94 8.09
N LEU A 324 -26.51 19.85 7.62
CA LEU A 324 -27.33 19.63 6.43
C LEU A 324 -26.47 19.46 5.17
N ALA A 325 -25.42 20.26 5.03
CA ALA A 325 -24.44 20.13 3.95
C ALA A 325 -23.74 18.77 4.00
N LEU A 326 -23.33 18.32 5.20
CA LEU A 326 -22.68 17.03 5.40
C LEU A 326 -23.57 15.86 4.96
N ARG A 327 -24.86 15.88 5.33
CA ARG A 327 -25.84 14.89 4.85
C ARG A 327 -25.91 14.84 3.32
N ALA A 328 -25.95 16.02 2.67
CA ALA A 328 -26.00 16.09 1.21
C ALA A 328 -24.71 15.59 0.53
N ILE A 329 -23.54 15.90 1.09
CA ILE A 329 -22.23 15.46 0.59
C ILE A 329 -22.10 13.95 0.71
N VAL A 330 -22.32 13.40 1.91
CA VAL A 330 -22.19 11.96 2.19
C VAL A 330 -23.17 11.15 1.32
N ALA A 331 -24.37 11.68 1.06
CA ALA A 331 -25.36 11.02 0.21
C ALA A 331 -25.03 11.02 -1.30
N ARG A 332 -24.10 11.85 -1.79
CA ARG A 332 -23.90 12.08 -3.25
C ARG A 332 -22.45 11.94 -3.72
N CYS A 333 -21.50 12.40 -2.92
CA CYS A 333 -20.13 12.69 -3.35
C CYS A 333 -19.14 11.59 -2.97
N ILE A 334 -19.37 10.91 -1.85
CA ILE A 334 -18.39 10.03 -1.21
C ILE A 334 -18.54 8.59 -1.68
N HIS A 335 -17.42 7.99 -2.11
CA HIS A 335 -17.32 6.61 -2.59
C HIS A 335 -16.10 5.94 -1.94
N GLY A 336 -16.14 4.62 -1.80
CA GLY A 336 -15.08 3.88 -1.14
C GLY A 336 -15.08 2.40 -1.52
N VAL A 337 -13.90 1.79 -1.52
CA VAL A 337 -13.74 0.36 -1.72
C VAL A 337 -12.79 -0.17 -0.65
N ASP A 338 -13.12 -1.32 -0.06
CA ASP A 338 -12.19 -2.06 0.78
C ASP A 338 -12.33 -3.57 0.56
N ILE A 339 -11.21 -4.29 0.68
CA ILE A 339 -11.19 -5.75 0.54
C ILE A 339 -11.78 -6.44 1.76
N ASP A 340 -11.69 -5.81 2.93
CA ASP A 340 -12.22 -6.31 4.19
C ASP A 340 -13.71 -5.93 4.34
N PRO A 341 -14.62 -6.92 4.42
CA PRO A 341 -16.05 -6.67 4.63
C PRO A 341 -16.32 -5.81 5.86
N MET A 342 -15.63 -6.06 6.97
CA MET A 342 -15.88 -5.34 8.20
C MET A 342 -15.44 -3.89 8.05
N ALA A 343 -14.26 -3.63 7.48
CA ALA A 343 -13.80 -2.27 7.24
C ALA A 343 -14.78 -1.48 6.35
N ALA A 344 -15.27 -2.10 5.27
CA ALA A 344 -16.28 -1.48 4.40
C ALA A 344 -17.58 -1.15 5.16
N GLU A 345 -18.08 -2.03 6.03
CA GLU A 345 -19.24 -1.76 6.88
C GLU A 345 -18.97 -0.66 7.92
N LEU A 346 -17.80 -0.68 8.56
CA LEU A 346 -17.38 0.38 9.48
C LEU A 346 -17.32 1.74 8.77
N CYS A 347 -16.84 1.79 7.52
CA CYS A 347 -16.87 3.02 6.72
C CYS A 347 -18.29 3.54 6.51
N LYS A 348 -19.25 2.67 6.14
CA LYS A 348 -20.67 3.05 6.01
C LYS A 348 -21.21 3.63 7.30
N ILE A 349 -20.88 3.01 8.43
CA ILE A 349 -21.37 3.44 9.73
C ILE A 349 -20.69 4.72 10.20
N SER A 350 -19.39 4.88 9.99
CA SER A 350 -18.66 6.12 10.26
C SER A 350 -19.27 7.32 9.51
N LEU A 351 -19.61 7.12 8.24
CA LEU A 351 -20.30 8.12 7.41
C LEU A 351 -21.73 8.40 7.92
N TRP A 352 -22.47 7.36 8.30
CA TRP A 352 -23.82 7.51 8.87
C TRP A 352 -23.81 8.30 10.19
N LEU A 353 -22.93 7.92 11.12
CA LEU A 353 -22.77 8.56 12.43
C LEU A 353 -22.34 10.02 12.27
N ALA A 354 -21.46 10.33 11.31
CA ALA A 354 -21.07 11.70 11.01
C ALA A 354 -22.23 12.54 10.45
N ALA A 355 -23.06 11.96 9.57
CA ALA A 355 -24.21 12.65 8.97
C ALA A 355 -25.41 12.77 9.93
N ALA A 356 -25.50 11.91 10.94
CA ALA A 356 -26.51 11.91 12.01
C ALA A 356 -27.93 12.17 11.46
N GLU A 357 -28.40 11.32 10.55
CA GLU A 357 -29.71 11.48 9.90
C GLU A 357 -30.74 10.52 10.52
N PRO A 358 -31.64 11.01 11.40
CA PRO A 358 -32.60 10.16 12.11
C PRO A 358 -33.50 9.39 11.14
N GLY A 359 -33.82 8.13 11.47
CA GLY A 359 -34.71 7.29 10.66
C GLY A 359 -34.09 6.72 9.39
N THR A 360 -32.79 6.93 9.13
CA THR A 360 -32.04 6.29 8.04
C THR A 360 -31.04 5.28 8.59
N GLY A 361 -30.68 4.27 7.79
CA GLY A 361 -29.67 3.26 8.13
C GLY A 361 -28.41 3.35 7.26
N PRO A 362 -27.29 2.72 7.67
CA PRO A 362 -26.06 2.62 6.88
C PRO A 362 -26.24 1.94 5.50
N GLY A 363 -27.25 1.08 5.30
CA GLY A 363 -27.49 0.39 4.02
C GLY A 363 -27.67 1.32 2.80
N ARG A 364 -28.05 2.59 3.01
CA ARG A 364 -28.15 3.58 1.92
C ARG A 364 -26.83 3.85 1.18
N PHE A 365 -25.70 3.45 1.78
CA PHE A 365 -24.36 3.64 1.23
C PHE A 365 -23.88 2.46 0.38
N ASP A 366 -24.66 1.38 0.25
CA ASP A 366 -24.25 0.15 -0.44
C ASP A 366 -23.87 0.35 -1.91
N SER A 367 -24.45 1.34 -2.59
CA SER A 367 -24.08 1.68 -3.97
C SER A 367 -22.78 2.47 -4.10
N ARG A 368 -22.25 3.01 -2.99
CA ARG A 368 -21.08 3.92 -2.98
C ARG A 368 -19.89 3.38 -2.20
N ILE A 369 -20.14 2.64 -1.13
CA ILE A 369 -19.12 1.94 -0.34
C ILE A 369 -19.23 0.45 -0.64
N GLN A 370 -18.28 -0.07 -1.40
CA GLN A 370 -18.29 -1.43 -1.91
C GLN A 370 -17.23 -2.29 -1.23
N CYS A 371 -17.55 -3.56 -0.99
CA CYS A 371 -16.54 -4.54 -0.58
C CYS A 371 -15.97 -5.25 -1.81
N GLY A 372 -14.65 -5.24 -1.97
CA GLY A 372 -13.95 -5.93 -3.05
C GLY A 372 -12.47 -5.61 -3.15
N ASN A 373 -11.73 -6.41 -3.90
CA ASN A 373 -10.33 -6.14 -4.18
C ASN A 373 -10.20 -5.14 -5.33
N ALA A 374 -10.08 -3.85 -5.00
CA ALA A 374 -9.99 -2.73 -5.94
C ALA A 374 -8.99 -2.92 -7.10
N VAL A 375 -7.93 -3.70 -6.89
CA VAL A 375 -6.88 -3.95 -7.89
C VAL A 375 -7.02 -5.30 -8.59
N LEU A 376 -7.99 -6.14 -8.24
CA LEU A 376 -8.20 -7.45 -8.85
C LEU A 376 -9.53 -7.49 -9.61
N GLY A 377 -9.49 -7.20 -10.91
CA GLY A 377 -10.67 -7.18 -11.79
C GLY A 377 -10.26 -7.13 -13.25
N ALA A 378 -11.21 -6.87 -14.14
CA ALA A 378 -10.98 -6.75 -15.57
C ALA A 378 -11.54 -5.43 -16.09
N THR A 379 -10.79 -4.80 -17.00
CA THR A 379 -11.26 -3.61 -17.72
C THR A 379 -11.86 -4.02 -19.07
N PRO A 380 -12.81 -3.23 -19.63
CA PRO A 380 -13.31 -3.45 -20.98
C PRO A 380 -12.21 -3.53 -22.04
N ALA A 381 -11.17 -2.70 -21.96
CA ALA A 381 -10.04 -2.76 -22.87
C ALA A 381 -9.31 -4.13 -22.81
N GLN A 382 -9.05 -4.64 -21.61
CA GLN A 382 -8.41 -5.95 -21.42
C GLN A 382 -9.28 -7.10 -21.94
N MET A 383 -10.59 -7.05 -21.71
CA MET A 383 -11.51 -8.08 -22.18
C MET A 383 -11.62 -8.09 -23.72
N ARG A 384 -11.57 -6.92 -24.39
CA ARG A 384 -11.54 -6.85 -25.86
C ARG A 384 -10.36 -7.59 -26.49
N GLU A 385 -9.21 -7.65 -25.80
CA GLU A 385 -8.02 -8.39 -26.26
C GLU A 385 -8.12 -9.93 -26.09
N GLY A 386 -9.16 -10.40 -25.41
CA GLY A 386 -9.38 -11.79 -25.05
C GLY A 386 -8.53 -12.26 -23.87
N ILE A 387 -8.43 -13.58 -23.66
CA ILE A 387 -7.70 -14.15 -22.52
C ILE A 387 -6.20 -14.26 -22.83
N PRO A 388 -5.31 -13.53 -22.12
CA PRO A 388 -3.87 -13.53 -22.39
C PRO A 388 -3.21 -14.88 -22.11
N ALA A 389 -2.10 -15.16 -22.79
CA ALA A 389 -1.29 -16.36 -22.53
C ALA A 389 -0.73 -16.41 -21.10
N ALA A 390 -0.56 -15.25 -20.45
CA ALA A 390 -0.10 -15.15 -19.07
C ALA A 390 -1.00 -15.89 -18.06
N ALA A 391 -2.30 -16.05 -18.36
CA ALA A 391 -3.25 -16.78 -17.52
C ALA A 391 -2.93 -18.28 -17.38
N PHE A 392 -2.12 -18.84 -18.28
CA PHE A 392 -1.78 -20.27 -18.33
C PHE A 392 -0.30 -20.56 -18.00
N ARG A 393 0.43 -19.59 -17.44
CA ARG A 393 1.82 -19.81 -16.99
C ARG A 393 1.83 -20.56 -15.66
N ALA A 394 2.43 -21.75 -15.60
CA ALA A 394 2.47 -22.56 -14.37
C ALA A 394 2.97 -21.78 -13.14
N VAL A 395 2.29 -21.97 -12.00
CA VAL A 395 2.77 -21.57 -10.66
C VAL A 395 3.13 -22.82 -9.85
N ALA A 396 3.59 -22.65 -8.60
CA ALA A 396 3.85 -23.78 -7.72
C ALA A 396 2.60 -24.66 -7.59
N ASP A 397 2.79 -25.97 -7.50
CA ASP A 397 1.73 -26.98 -7.26
C ASP A 397 0.69 -27.20 -8.37
N GLU A 398 0.90 -26.62 -9.57
CA GLU A 398 0.08 -26.91 -10.77
C GLU A 398 0.72 -27.93 -11.73
N ASP A 399 -0.11 -28.65 -12.49
CA ASP A 399 0.36 -29.59 -13.51
C ASP A 399 0.91 -28.83 -14.74
N ARG A 400 2.22 -28.98 -14.96
CA ARG A 400 2.95 -28.39 -16.10
C ARG A 400 2.50 -28.92 -17.46
N SER A 401 1.91 -30.11 -17.50
CA SER A 401 1.34 -30.72 -18.71
C SER A 401 0.02 -30.05 -19.06
N VAL A 402 -0.89 -29.92 -18.08
CA VAL A 402 -2.19 -29.25 -18.23
C VAL A 402 -2.02 -27.78 -18.64
N THR A 403 -1.14 -27.04 -17.95
CA THR A 403 -0.85 -25.63 -18.27
C THR A 403 -0.37 -25.45 -19.72
N ARG A 404 0.51 -26.34 -20.22
CA ARG A 404 0.97 -26.32 -21.61
C ARG A 404 -0.16 -26.59 -22.61
N ARG A 405 -1.01 -27.60 -22.36
CA ARG A 405 -2.16 -27.91 -23.22
C ARG A 405 -3.14 -26.75 -23.29
N LEU A 406 -3.51 -26.18 -22.13
CA LEU A 406 -4.41 -25.02 -22.07
C LEU A 406 -3.83 -23.77 -22.73
N ALA A 407 -2.52 -23.51 -22.55
CA ALA A 407 -1.85 -22.42 -23.24
C ALA A 407 -1.87 -22.59 -24.76
N GLN A 408 -1.64 -23.81 -25.25
CA GLN A 408 -1.72 -24.13 -26.68
C GLN A 408 -3.14 -23.96 -27.22
N ARG A 409 -4.15 -24.50 -26.52
CA ARG A 409 -5.57 -24.35 -26.85
C ARG A 409 -5.95 -22.87 -26.94
N ASN A 410 -5.64 -22.08 -25.91
CA ASN A 410 -5.91 -20.64 -25.87
C ASN A 410 -5.26 -19.90 -27.06
N ARG A 411 -4.00 -20.24 -27.41
CA ARG A 411 -3.30 -19.63 -28.54
C ARG A 411 -4.00 -19.90 -29.87
N LEU A 412 -4.38 -21.15 -30.12
CA LEU A 412 -5.08 -21.54 -31.35
C LEU A 412 -6.45 -20.86 -31.46
N GLU A 413 -7.19 -20.80 -30.35
CA GLU A 413 -8.50 -20.13 -30.28
C GLU A 413 -8.38 -18.62 -30.56
N ARG A 414 -7.41 -17.92 -29.97
CA ARG A 414 -7.16 -16.49 -30.28
C ARG A 414 -6.80 -16.25 -31.74
N GLN A 415 -5.95 -17.11 -32.33
CA GLN A 415 -5.59 -16.99 -33.75
C GLN A 415 -6.80 -17.20 -34.66
N ARG A 416 -7.69 -18.15 -34.34
CA ARG A 416 -8.95 -18.36 -35.07
C ARG A 416 -9.88 -17.15 -34.94
N ALA A 417 -10.04 -16.61 -33.73
CA ALA A 417 -10.88 -15.44 -33.49
C ALA A 417 -10.36 -14.19 -34.23
N ALA A 418 -9.06 -13.92 -34.20
CA ALA A 418 -8.46 -12.81 -34.92
C ALA A 418 -8.66 -12.93 -36.45
N ARG A 419 -8.49 -14.13 -37.02
CA ARG A 419 -8.76 -14.39 -38.45
C ARG A 419 -10.23 -14.17 -38.79
N ALA A 420 -11.15 -14.61 -37.93
CA ALA A 420 -12.58 -14.40 -38.11
C ALA A 420 -12.96 -12.91 -38.02
N GLN A 421 -12.38 -12.15 -37.09
CA GLN A 421 -12.56 -10.70 -36.98
C GLN A 421 -12.04 -9.96 -38.22
N LEU A 422 -10.85 -10.30 -38.72
CA LEU A 422 -10.32 -9.73 -39.97
C LEU A 422 -11.22 -10.04 -41.17
N ALA A 423 -11.70 -11.29 -41.28
CA ALA A 423 -12.63 -11.68 -42.34
C ALA A 423 -13.99 -10.99 -42.23
N SER A 424 -14.47 -10.73 -41.01
CA SER A 424 -15.71 -9.99 -40.75
C SER A 424 -15.54 -8.49 -41.05
N ALA A 425 -14.46 -7.87 -40.60
CA ALA A 425 -14.14 -6.47 -40.89
C ALA A 425 -13.98 -6.21 -42.40
N ALA A 426 -13.36 -7.15 -43.13
CA ALA A 426 -13.28 -7.11 -44.59
C ALA A 426 -14.66 -7.19 -45.28
N ARG A 427 -15.65 -7.85 -44.67
CA ARG A 427 -17.04 -7.88 -45.16
C ARG A 427 -17.83 -6.65 -44.74
N ALA A 428 -17.65 -6.17 -43.51
CA ALA A 428 -18.33 -5.01 -42.95
C ALA A 428 -17.89 -3.68 -43.60
N ALA A 429 -16.69 -3.62 -44.19
CA ALA A 429 -16.25 -2.50 -45.03
C ALA A 429 -17.19 -2.22 -46.23
N ASN A 430 -18.10 -3.14 -46.56
CA ASN A 430 -19.12 -2.99 -47.61
C ASN A 430 -20.55 -2.70 -47.10
N THR A 431 -20.75 -2.53 -45.79
CA THR A 431 -22.08 -2.22 -45.22
C THR A 431 -21.96 -1.24 -44.05
N ALA A 432 -22.52 -0.05 -44.21
CA ALA A 432 -22.53 1.00 -43.20
C ALA A 432 -23.59 0.71 -42.11
N SER A 433 -23.23 -0.10 -41.11
CA SER A 433 -23.78 -0.04 -39.74
C SER A 433 -23.24 -1.24 -38.96
N ALA A 434 -22.19 -1.03 -38.16
CA ALA A 434 -21.79 -1.98 -37.12
C ALA A 434 -22.03 -1.31 -35.77
N ALA A 435 -22.98 -1.85 -34.98
CA ALA A 435 -23.17 -1.44 -33.61
C ALA A 435 -21.89 -1.71 -32.81
N ALA A 436 -21.47 -0.77 -31.96
CA ALA A 436 -20.33 -0.94 -31.08
C ALA A 436 -20.57 -2.16 -30.16
N PRO A 437 -19.56 -3.03 -29.93
CA PRO A 437 -19.72 -4.17 -29.05
C PRO A 437 -20.04 -3.69 -27.62
N SER A 438 -21.16 -4.17 -27.07
CA SER A 438 -21.54 -3.91 -25.68
C SER A 438 -20.46 -4.40 -24.72
N ALA A 439 -20.28 -3.68 -23.61
CA ALA A 439 -19.34 -4.11 -22.57
C ALA A 439 -19.71 -5.52 -22.06
N PRO A 440 -18.73 -6.40 -21.78
CA PRO A 440 -19.00 -7.72 -21.25
C PRO A 440 -19.79 -7.63 -19.94
N SER A 441 -20.66 -8.61 -19.69
CA SER A 441 -21.40 -8.69 -18.43
C SER A 441 -20.49 -8.94 -17.22
N PRO A 442 -20.98 -8.73 -15.98
CA PRO A 442 -20.23 -9.07 -14.77
C PRO A 442 -19.78 -10.54 -14.76
N ALA A 443 -20.63 -11.47 -15.19
CA ALA A 443 -20.29 -12.89 -15.24
C ALA A 443 -19.18 -13.18 -16.26
N ALA A 444 -19.21 -12.52 -17.43
CA ALA A 444 -18.16 -12.63 -18.43
C ALA A 444 -16.83 -12.06 -17.92
N ALA A 445 -16.88 -10.97 -17.14
CA ALA A 445 -15.71 -10.37 -16.51
C ALA A 445 -15.13 -11.27 -15.40
N ASP A 446 -15.98 -11.88 -14.58
CA ASP A 446 -15.59 -12.90 -13.60
C ASP A 446 -14.90 -14.08 -14.26
N ALA A 447 -15.46 -14.61 -15.35
CA ALA A 447 -14.87 -15.72 -16.12
C ALA A 447 -13.52 -15.35 -16.74
N TRP A 448 -13.35 -14.10 -17.20
CA TRP A 448 -12.06 -13.61 -17.71
C TRP A 448 -11.00 -13.58 -16.61
N CYS A 449 -11.32 -13.02 -15.43
CA CYS A 449 -10.42 -12.99 -14.27
C CYS A 449 -10.14 -14.39 -13.73
N ALA A 450 -11.15 -15.26 -13.72
CA ALA A 450 -11.05 -16.64 -13.26
C ALA A 450 -9.95 -17.39 -14.02
N ALA A 451 -9.70 -17.10 -15.30
CA ALA A 451 -8.65 -17.76 -16.08
C ALA A 451 -7.25 -17.73 -15.46
N PHE A 452 -6.93 -16.66 -14.72
CA PHE A 452 -5.65 -16.46 -14.06
C PHE A 452 -5.53 -17.24 -12.74
N VAL A 453 -6.66 -17.44 -12.05
CA VAL A 453 -6.76 -18.14 -10.77
C VAL A 453 -7.44 -19.51 -10.88
N TRP A 454 -7.63 -19.99 -12.10
CA TRP A 454 -8.26 -21.27 -12.38
C TRP A 454 -7.29 -22.41 -12.04
N PRO A 455 -7.67 -23.38 -11.20
CA PRO A 455 -6.83 -24.54 -10.90
C PRO A 455 -6.48 -25.31 -12.18
N LYS A 456 -5.19 -25.47 -12.47
CA LYS A 456 -4.74 -26.17 -13.69
C LYS A 456 -4.44 -27.65 -13.37
N ARG A 457 -5.50 -28.43 -13.18
CA ARG A 457 -5.48 -29.87 -12.84
C ARG A 457 -6.20 -30.68 -13.91
N THR A 458 -5.90 -31.97 -14.03
CA THR A 458 -6.56 -32.89 -14.96
C THR A 458 -8.02 -33.13 -14.56
N GLY A 459 -8.88 -33.48 -15.53
CA GLY A 459 -10.30 -33.75 -15.33
C GLY A 459 -11.18 -32.52 -15.58
N ALA A 460 -12.27 -32.38 -14.83
CA ALA A 460 -13.29 -31.33 -15.04
C ALA A 460 -12.72 -29.90 -15.05
N ASP A 461 -11.71 -29.62 -14.22
CA ASP A 461 -11.02 -28.32 -14.19
C ASP A 461 -10.29 -28.04 -15.52
N GLU A 462 -9.73 -29.03 -16.21
CA GLU A 462 -9.07 -28.82 -17.53
C GLU A 462 -10.11 -28.54 -18.62
N ASP A 463 -11.20 -29.30 -18.65
CA ASP A 463 -12.21 -29.24 -19.71
C ASP A 463 -12.99 -27.92 -19.69
N ALA A 464 -13.33 -27.45 -18.48
CA ALA A 464 -14.08 -26.21 -18.26
C ALA A 464 -13.20 -24.97 -18.10
N ALA A 465 -11.87 -25.09 -18.24
CA ALA A 465 -10.98 -23.95 -18.11
C ALA A 465 -11.37 -22.81 -19.07
N PRO A 466 -11.43 -21.55 -18.60
CA PRO A 466 -11.78 -20.41 -19.44
C PRO A 466 -10.62 -20.06 -20.38
N THR A 467 -10.47 -20.83 -21.45
CA THR A 467 -9.67 -20.43 -22.62
C THR A 467 -10.44 -19.40 -23.45
N HIS A 468 -9.75 -18.68 -24.33
CA HIS A 468 -10.37 -17.60 -25.10
C HIS A 468 -11.66 -18.00 -25.82
N GLY A 469 -11.68 -19.18 -26.46
CA GLY A 469 -12.87 -19.67 -27.15
C GLY A 469 -14.01 -20.06 -26.21
N ALA A 470 -13.69 -20.66 -25.05
CA ALA A 470 -14.69 -21.00 -24.04
C ALA A 470 -15.30 -19.74 -23.42
N TRP A 471 -14.45 -18.79 -23.03
CA TRP A 471 -14.86 -17.48 -22.51
C TRP A 471 -15.69 -16.68 -23.52
N LEU A 472 -15.28 -16.64 -24.79
CA LEU A 472 -16.02 -15.88 -25.81
C LEU A 472 -17.43 -16.45 -26.04
N ARG A 473 -17.57 -17.79 -26.11
CA ARG A 473 -18.89 -18.43 -26.22
C ARG A 473 -19.74 -18.16 -24.99
N PHE A 474 -19.14 -18.23 -23.80
CA PHE A 474 -19.82 -17.90 -22.56
C PHE A 474 -20.31 -16.45 -22.55
N ALA A 475 -19.44 -15.49 -22.90
CA ALA A 475 -19.78 -14.07 -22.93
C ALA A 475 -20.89 -13.74 -23.94
N LEU A 476 -20.86 -14.38 -25.13
CA LEU A 476 -21.93 -14.23 -26.13
C LEU A 476 -23.25 -14.84 -25.67
N ALA A 477 -23.21 -16.03 -25.07
CA ALA A 477 -24.41 -16.69 -24.56
C ALA A 477 -25.03 -15.91 -23.37
N ASP A 478 -24.19 -15.33 -22.52
CA ASP A 478 -24.63 -14.51 -21.39
C ASP A 478 -25.28 -13.20 -21.85
N ALA A 479 -24.73 -12.58 -22.90
CA ALA A 479 -25.35 -11.43 -23.56
C ALA A 479 -26.69 -11.81 -24.22
N ALA A 480 -26.74 -12.91 -24.97
CA ALA A 480 -27.97 -13.36 -25.63
C ALA A 480 -29.08 -13.78 -24.65
N GLY A 481 -28.72 -14.38 -23.51
CA GLY A 481 -29.68 -14.75 -22.45
C GLY A 481 -30.28 -13.56 -21.70
N ALA A 482 -29.64 -12.38 -21.74
CA ALA A 482 -30.22 -11.14 -21.23
C ALA A 482 -31.30 -10.57 -22.17
N ASP A 483 -31.20 -10.86 -23.47
CA ASP A 483 -32.13 -10.39 -24.51
C ASP A 483 -33.24 -11.43 -24.85
N ALA A 484 -33.04 -12.70 -24.50
CA ALA A 484 -33.91 -13.83 -24.89
C ALA A 484 -34.84 -14.32 -23.77
N ALA A 485 -35.51 -13.43 -23.03
CA ALA A 485 -36.62 -13.78 -22.14
C ALA A 485 -37.91 -14.24 -22.88
N GLY A 486 -37.77 -14.80 -24.09
CA GLY A 486 -38.89 -15.29 -24.89
C GLY A 486 -38.45 -15.84 -26.25
N ALA A 487 -37.94 -17.07 -26.29
CA ALA A 487 -38.08 -17.99 -27.43
C ALA A 487 -37.51 -19.36 -27.05
N ASP A 488 -38.38 -20.38 -27.10
CA ASP A 488 -38.04 -21.79 -26.95
C ASP A 488 -37.48 -22.40 -28.24
N ASP A 489 -36.92 -23.61 -28.07
CA ASP A 489 -36.54 -24.65 -29.04
C ASP A 489 -35.12 -24.63 -29.65
N ASP A 490 -34.21 -25.41 -29.02
CA ASP A 490 -33.59 -26.59 -29.64
C ASP A 490 -32.67 -27.33 -28.62
N ALA A 491 -33.08 -28.52 -28.15
CA ALA A 491 -32.64 -29.09 -26.87
C ALA A 491 -31.59 -30.24 -26.91
N ALA A 492 -31.15 -30.73 -28.07
CA ALA A 492 -30.35 -31.97 -28.11
C ALA A 492 -28.82 -31.80 -28.33
N ALA A 493 -28.37 -30.77 -29.06
CA ALA A 493 -26.94 -30.45 -29.23
C ALA A 493 -26.41 -29.43 -28.20
N THR A 494 -27.32 -28.82 -27.46
CA THR A 494 -27.12 -27.74 -26.48
C THR A 494 -26.83 -28.25 -25.07
N ALA A 495 -27.22 -29.49 -24.72
CA ALA A 495 -27.08 -30.03 -23.36
C ALA A 495 -25.63 -30.07 -22.85
N GLY A 496 -24.68 -30.61 -23.63
CA GLY A 496 -23.27 -30.70 -23.20
C GLY A 496 -22.53 -29.35 -23.14
N VAL A 497 -22.96 -28.37 -23.95
CA VAL A 497 -22.42 -26.99 -23.93
C VAL A 497 -23.04 -26.19 -22.79
N ALA A 498 -24.33 -26.40 -22.51
CA ALA A 498 -25.04 -25.81 -21.39
C ALA A 498 -24.46 -26.25 -20.04
N ASP A 499 -24.17 -27.54 -19.86
CA ASP A 499 -23.54 -28.07 -18.63
C ASP A 499 -22.13 -27.51 -18.42
N SER A 500 -21.32 -27.43 -19.49
CA SER A 500 -19.98 -26.84 -19.43
C SER A 500 -20.02 -25.34 -19.10
N HIS A 501 -20.98 -24.59 -19.67
CA HIS A 501 -21.19 -23.17 -19.34
C HIS A 501 -21.69 -22.97 -17.91
N ALA A 502 -22.59 -23.82 -17.42
CA ALA A 502 -23.09 -23.78 -16.05
C ALA A 502 -21.95 -24.03 -15.06
N HIS A 503 -21.11 -25.06 -15.30
CA HIS A 503 -19.95 -25.33 -14.45
C HIS A 503 -18.92 -24.20 -14.49
N LEU A 504 -18.62 -23.65 -15.69
CA LEU A 504 -17.74 -22.49 -15.81
C LEU A 504 -18.30 -21.28 -15.02
N ARG A 505 -19.59 -20.99 -15.14
CA ARG A 505 -20.24 -19.88 -14.42
C ARG A 505 -20.14 -20.07 -12.92
N GLU A 506 -20.54 -21.23 -12.40
CA GLU A 506 -20.50 -21.54 -10.97
C GLU A 506 -19.08 -21.42 -10.42
N ARG A 507 -18.11 -22.04 -11.10
CA ARG A 507 -16.71 -22.05 -10.69
C ARG A 507 -16.08 -20.66 -10.78
N ALA A 508 -16.37 -19.90 -11.84
CA ALA A 508 -15.91 -18.52 -11.98
C ALA A 508 -16.50 -17.63 -10.88
N SER A 509 -17.80 -17.75 -10.57
CA SER A 509 -18.44 -17.02 -9.47
C SER A 509 -17.89 -17.44 -8.09
N ALA A 510 -17.53 -18.71 -7.89
CA ALA A 510 -16.87 -19.16 -6.68
C ALA A 510 -15.47 -18.53 -6.52
N LEU A 511 -14.68 -18.50 -7.59
CA LEU A 511 -13.36 -17.85 -7.61
C LEU A 511 -13.48 -16.33 -7.46
N ALA A 512 -14.48 -15.71 -8.07
CA ALA A 512 -14.76 -14.29 -7.94
C ALA A 512 -15.10 -13.90 -6.50
N ARG A 513 -15.88 -14.72 -5.78
CA ARG A 513 -16.13 -14.54 -4.34
C ARG A 513 -14.86 -14.76 -3.50
N ALA A 514 -14.13 -15.85 -3.74
CA ALA A 514 -12.93 -16.19 -2.99
C ALA A 514 -11.81 -15.13 -3.10
N HIS A 515 -11.66 -14.55 -4.29
CA HIS A 515 -10.65 -13.52 -4.56
C HIS A 515 -11.19 -12.09 -4.53
N ARG A 516 -12.50 -11.93 -4.33
CA ARG A 516 -13.23 -10.66 -4.29
C ARG A 516 -13.01 -9.81 -5.54
N PHE A 517 -13.22 -10.37 -6.73
CA PHE A 517 -13.05 -9.63 -7.97
C PHE A 517 -13.88 -8.34 -7.99
N PHE A 518 -13.26 -7.26 -8.45
CA PHE A 518 -13.84 -5.93 -8.46
C PHE A 518 -13.75 -5.30 -9.85
N HIS A 519 -14.88 -5.32 -10.55
CA HIS A 519 -15.03 -4.69 -11.86
C HIS A 519 -15.63 -3.30 -11.70
N TRP A 520 -14.77 -2.27 -11.70
CA TRP A 520 -15.13 -0.88 -11.42
C TRP A 520 -16.36 -0.40 -12.19
N GLN A 521 -16.43 -0.73 -13.47
CA GLN A 521 -17.53 -0.34 -14.33
C GLN A 521 -18.89 -0.94 -13.99
N HIS A 522 -18.91 -2.13 -13.40
CA HIS A 522 -20.16 -2.79 -12.98
C HIS A 522 -20.54 -2.41 -11.56
N ARG A 523 -19.55 -2.03 -10.73
CA ARG A 523 -19.76 -1.61 -9.34
C ARG A 523 -20.14 -0.13 -9.21
N PHE A 524 -19.69 0.70 -10.16
CA PHE A 524 -20.03 2.12 -10.25
C PHE A 524 -20.48 2.50 -11.68
N PRO A 525 -21.59 1.92 -12.18
CA PRO A 525 -22.06 2.18 -13.55
C PRO A 525 -22.51 3.63 -13.78
N HIS A 526 -22.83 4.38 -12.72
CA HIS A 526 -23.13 5.81 -12.78
C HIS A 526 -21.88 6.70 -12.91
N ILE A 527 -20.68 6.13 -12.77
CA ILE A 527 -19.39 6.82 -12.85
C ILE A 527 -18.67 6.47 -14.16
N PHE A 528 -18.70 5.20 -14.57
CA PHE A 528 -17.96 4.68 -15.72
C PHE A 528 -18.89 4.28 -16.86
N VAL A 529 -18.70 4.89 -18.03
CA VAL A 529 -19.56 4.68 -19.21
C VAL A 529 -18.74 4.09 -20.36
N HIS A 530 -19.31 3.15 -21.12
CA HIS A 530 -18.60 2.40 -22.17
C HIS A 530 -18.92 2.82 -23.61
N ALA A 531 -20.01 3.54 -23.82
CA ALA A 531 -20.52 3.88 -25.15
C ALA A 531 -20.12 5.29 -25.62
N ASP A 532 -19.00 5.80 -25.10
CA ASP A 532 -18.51 7.16 -25.36
C ASP A 532 -17.24 7.12 -26.21
N GLU A 533 -17.03 8.09 -27.10
CA GLU A 533 -15.79 8.21 -27.91
C GLU A 533 -14.54 8.30 -27.01
N ASP A 534 -14.69 8.91 -25.83
CA ASP A 534 -13.63 9.00 -24.84
C ASP A 534 -13.27 7.62 -24.23
N ALA A 535 -14.19 6.66 -24.24
CA ALA A 535 -13.92 5.31 -23.76
C ALA A 535 -12.96 4.56 -24.67
N GLU A 536 -12.96 4.82 -25.98
CA GLU A 536 -12.04 4.19 -26.93
C GLU A 536 -10.59 4.69 -26.75
N ARG A 537 -10.42 5.94 -26.30
CA ARG A 537 -9.12 6.57 -26.05
C ARG A 537 -8.57 6.26 -24.65
N SER A 538 -9.42 5.89 -23.71
CA SER A 538 -9.06 5.54 -22.35
C SER A 538 -8.30 4.20 -22.27
N PRO A 539 -7.17 4.10 -21.54
CA PRO A 539 -6.43 2.84 -21.36
C PRO A 539 -7.27 1.71 -20.78
N ALA A 540 -8.30 2.03 -20.00
CA ALA A 540 -9.19 1.04 -19.40
C ALA A 540 -10.40 0.67 -20.28
N GLY A 541 -10.72 1.46 -21.30
CA GLY A 541 -11.91 1.22 -22.13
C GLY A 541 -13.22 1.72 -21.51
N TRP A 542 -13.16 2.76 -20.68
CA TRP A 542 -14.31 3.48 -20.14
C TRP A 542 -14.05 4.98 -20.11
N ALA A 543 -15.11 5.77 -20.23
CA ALA A 543 -15.15 7.21 -19.96
C ALA A 543 -15.63 7.50 -18.54
N GLY A 544 -15.44 8.73 -18.07
CA GLY A 544 -15.80 9.18 -16.73
C GLY A 544 -14.69 8.99 -15.69
N GLY A 545 -15.08 8.84 -14.42
CA GLY A 545 -14.15 8.72 -13.29
C GLY A 545 -14.50 9.61 -12.09
N PHE A 546 -13.63 9.56 -11.08
CA PHE A 546 -13.73 10.36 -9.86
C PHE A 546 -12.93 11.67 -9.98
N ASP A 547 -13.49 12.79 -9.53
CA ASP A 547 -12.79 14.08 -9.53
C ASP A 547 -11.58 14.07 -8.58
N VAL A 548 -11.70 13.34 -7.46
CA VAL A 548 -10.66 13.17 -6.45
C VAL A 548 -10.56 11.71 -6.03
N VAL A 549 -9.37 11.11 -6.15
CA VAL A 549 -9.06 9.80 -5.57
C VAL A 549 -8.05 9.98 -4.43
N ILE A 550 -8.38 9.57 -3.21
CA ILE A 550 -7.60 9.91 -2.02
C ILE A 550 -7.60 8.76 -1.02
N GLY A 551 -6.48 8.47 -0.37
CA GLY A 551 -6.46 7.42 0.66
C GLY A 551 -5.09 7.03 1.18
N ASN A 552 -5.04 5.90 1.88
CA ASN A 552 -3.83 5.25 2.35
C ASN A 552 -3.84 3.77 1.92
N PRO A 553 -3.35 3.43 0.71
CA PRO A 553 -3.35 2.06 0.22
C PRO A 553 -2.40 1.18 1.04
N PRO A 554 -2.57 -0.16 1.03
CA PRO A 554 -1.71 -1.07 1.79
C PRO A 554 -0.26 -1.09 1.27
N TRP A 555 0.71 -1.26 2.17
CA TRP A 555 2.15 -1.30 1.86
C TRP A 555 2.76 -2.65 2.21
N GLY A 556 3.65 -3.17 1.36
CA GLY A 556 4.49 -4.32 1.70
C GLY A 556 4.66 -5.34 0.59
N GLN A 557 5.90 -5.75 0.36
CA GLN A 557 6.23 -6.77 -0.64
C GLN A 557 5.68 -8.15 -0.30
N LYS A 558 5.58 -8.48 0.99
CA LYS A 558 5.06 -9.76 1.48
C LYS A 558 3.55 -9.91 1.28
N LEU A 559 2.85 -8.79 1.04
CA LEU A 559 1.42 -8.80 0.70
C LEU A 559 1.19 -9.22 -0.75
N VAL A 560 2.24 -9.16 -1.58
CA VAL A 560 2.19 -9.58 -2.97
C VAL A 560 3.05 -10.84 -3.12
N ASP A 561 2.44 -12.00 -2.92
CA ASP A 561 3.12 -13.27 -3.18
C ASP A 561 3.30 -13.46 -4.70
N PRO A 562 4.55 -13.45 -5.23
CA PRO A 562 4.82 -13.64 -6.66
C PRO A 562 4.35 -14.98 -7.22
N MET A 563 4.18 -15.98 -6.35
CA MET A 563 3.84 -17.36 -6.70
C MET A 563 2.35 -17.65 -6.51
N ALA A 564 1.61 -16.81 -5.79
CA ALA A 564 0.17 -16.96 -5.63
C ALA A 564 -0.56 -16.75 -6.96
N MET A 565 -1.63 -17.51 -7.18
CA MET A 565 -2.40 -17.45 -8.43
C MET A 565 -2.86 -16.03 -8.83
N PRO A 566 -3.33 -15.17 -7.90
CA PRO A 566 -3.74 -13.80 -8.22
C PRO A 566 -2.61 -12.91 -8.76
N ALA A 567 -1.34 -13.24 -8.49
CA ALA A 567 -0.20 -12.46 -8.96
C ALA A 567 -0.08 -12.44 -10.49
N ARG A 568 -0.59 -13.47 -11.18
CA ARG A 568 -0.66 -13.48 -12.65
C ARG A 568 -1.56 -12.37 -13.17
N LEU A 569 -2.74 -12.23 -12.58
CA LEU A 569 -3.71 -11.20 -12.94
C LEU A 569 -3.15 -9.81 -12.59
N LEU A 570 -2.62 -9.62 -11.38
CA LEU A 570 -2.03 -8.34 -10.98
C LEU A 570 -0.92 -7.88 -11.94
N ARG A 571 0.03 -8.76 -12.31
CA ARG A 571 1.10 -8.41 -13.27
C ARG A 571 0.60 -8.21 -14.69
N GLN A 572 -0.48 -8.90 -15.07
CA GLN A 572 -1.11 -8.68 -16.37
C GLN A 572 -1.82 -7.33 -16.42
N ARG A 573 -2.42 -6.89 -15.31
CA ARG A 573 -3.13 -5.61 -15.23
C ARG A 573 -2.19 -4.42 -15.09
N PHE A 574 -1.15 -4.55 -14.28
CA PHE A 574 -0.35 -3.42 -13.83
C PHE A 574 1.10 -3.56 -14.27
N ALA A 575 1.48 -2.82 -15.31
CA ALA A 575 2.86 -2.75 -15.77
C ALA A 575 3.77 -2.13 -14.69
N SER A 576 3.20 -1.31 -13.81
CA SER A 576 3.88 -0.77 -12.64
C SER A 576 4.33 -1.83 -11.65
N LEU A 577 3.97 -3.12 -11.76
CA LEU A 577 4.48 -4.20 -10.91
C LEU A 577 5.77 -4.86 -11.43
N ASP A 578 6.26 -4.47 -12.60
CA ASP A 578 7.53 -5.00 -13.11
C ASP A 578 8.69 -4.68 -12.13
N GLY A 579 9.64 -5.61 -12.03
CA GLY A 579 10.68 -5.61 -11.00
C GLY A 579 10.21 -6.07 -9.61
N ILE A 580 10.45 -5.27 -8.57
CA ILE A 580 10.26 -5.69 -7.17
C ILE A 580 8.81 -5.40 -6.72
N PRO A 581 7.94 -6.40 -6.50
CA PRO A 581 6.52 -6.15 -6.20
C PRO A 581 6.32 -5.46 -4.85
N ASP A 582 5.28 -4.63 -4.76
CA ASP A 582 4.82 -3.95 -3.54
C ASP A 582 3.33 -3.62 -3.67
N ALA A 583 2.57 -3.71 -2.58
CA ALA A 583 1.11 -3.65 -2.59
C ALA A 583 0.54 -2.29 -3.02
N PHE A 584 1.25 -1.19 -2.76
CA PHE A 584 0.75 0.15 -3.12
C PHE A 584 0.93 0.50 -4.60
N ARG A 585 1.82 -0.20 -5.33
CA ARG A 585 2.15 0.13 -6.73
C ARG A 585 0.93 -0.02 -7.66
N PRO A 586 0.14 -1.11 -7.59
CA PRO A 586 -1.13 -1.23 -8.32
C PRO A 586 -2.12 -0.12 -8.05
N PHE A 587 -2.21 0.39 -6.82
CA PHE A 587 -3.13 1.48 -6.48
C PHE A 587 -2.75 2.80 -7.15
N LEU A 588 -1.45 3.08 -7.34
CA LEU A 588 -0.99 4.24 -8.11
C LEU A 588 -1.38 4.15 -9.59
N GLU A 589 -1.24 2.96 -10.19
CA GLU A 589 -1.64 2.76 -11.59
C GLU A 589 -3.16 2.79 -11.74
N LEU A 590 -3.89 2.12 -10.85
CA LEU A 590 -5.34 2.16 -10.77
C LEU A 590 -5.87 3.60 -10.64
N ALA A 591 -5.24 4.44 -9.81
CA ALA A 591 -5.64 5.83 -9.67
C ALA A 591 -5.56 6.61 -11.00
N THR A 592 -4.64 6.26 -11.90
CA THR A 592 -4.60 6.85 -13.26
C THR A 592 -5.73 6.38 -14.17
N GLU A 593 -6.38 5.26 -13.86
CA GLU A 593 -7.50 4.67 -14.62
C GLU A 593 -8.88 5.13 -14.12
N ILE A 594 -9.02 5.36 -12.81
CA ILE A 594 -10.32 5.69 -12.18
C ILE A 594 -10.51 7.19 -11.91
N THR A 595 -9.45 8.00 -12.02
CA THR A 595 -9.55 9.46 -11.90
C THR A 595 -10.11 10.05 -13.19
N ALA A 596 -11.09 10.96 -13.08
CA ALA A 596 -11.65 11.65 -14.23
C ALA A 596 -10.61 12.55 -14.93
N PRO A 597 -10.77 12.84 -16.24
CA PRO A 597 -9.95 13.84 -16.92
C PRO A 597 -9.94 15.18 -16.17
N GLY A 598 -8.75 15.73 -15.89
CA GLY A 598 -8.59 16.96 -15.10
C GLY A 598 -8.77 16.80 -13.58
N GLY A 599 -9.16 15.61 -13.11
CA GLY A 599 -9.19 15.23 -11.71
C GLY A 599 -7.80 15.09 -11.08
N SER A 600 -7.77 14.81 -9.79
CA SER A 600 -6.53 14.61 -9.04
C SER A 600 -6.60 13.39 -8.13
N PHE A 601 -5.44 12.82 -7.83
CA PHE A 601 -5.34 11.76 -6.84
C PHE A 601 -4.17 11.99 -5.89
N GLY A 602 -4.27 11.46 -4.68
CA GLY A 602 -3.22 11.58 -3.68
C GLY A 602 -3.24 10.44 -2.68
N PHE A 603 -2.06 9.99 -2.27
CA PHE A 603 -1.94 8.90 -1.31
C PHE A 603 -0.88 9.15 -0.24
N VAL A 604 -1.09 8.53 0.91
CA VAL A 604 -0.04 8.25 1.90
C VAL A 604 0.71 7.00 1.46
N LEU A 605 2.04 7.07 1.32
CA LEU A 605 2.86 6.03 0.71
C LEU A 605 4.17 5.84 1.47
N PRO A 606 4.85 4.68 1.36
CA PRO A 606 6.18 4.52 1.93
C PRO A 606 7.22 5.32 1.11
N ASP A 607 8.24 5.83 1.79
CA ASP A 607 9.35 6.58 1.16
C ASP A 607 10.12 5.77 0.10
N THR A 608 9.96 4.44 0.12
CA THR A 608 10.54 3.53 -0.86
C THR A 608 10.16 3.90 -2.31
N LEU A 609 9.02 4.56 -2.55
CA LEU A 609 8.69 5.10 -3.86
C LEU A 609 9.77 6.04 -4.40
N LEU A 610 10.41 6.84 -3.53
CA LEU A 610 11.36 7.88 -3.91
C LEU A 610 12.62 7.30 -4.58
N LEU A 611 13.26 6.32 -3.95
CA LEU A 611 14.64 5.90 -4.28
C LEU A 611 14.80 4.40 -4.59
N LYS A 612 13.84 3.54 -4.22
CA LYS A 612 13.93 2.08 -4.45
C LYS A 612 13.78 1.75 -5.94
N ASN A 613 13.98 0.48 -6.32
CA ASN A 613 13.89 0.02 -7.70
C ASN A 613 12.43 -0.11 -8.21
N TYR A 614 11.68 0.99 -8.14
CA TYR A 614 10.30 1.13 -8.61
C TYR A 614 10.22 2.08 -9.82
N GLU A 615 11.20 1.98 -10.71
CA GLU A 615 11.30 2.79 -11.93
C GLU A 615 10.04 2.72 -12.82
N PRO A 616 9.42 1.54 -13.06
CA PRO A 616 8.18 1.49 -13.83
C PRO A 616 7.05 2.34 -13.23
N THR A 617 6.93 2.36 -11.89
CA THR A 617 5.92 3.16 -11.19
C THR A 617 6.22 4.66 -11.31
N ARG A 618 7.48 5.09 -11.14
CA ARG A 618 7.83 6.51 -11.28
C ARG A 618 7.70 7.00 -12.73
N ARG A 619 8.08 6.18 -13.70
CA ARG A 619 7.89 6.47 -15.13
C ARG A 619 6.41 6.66 -15.45
N LEU A 620 5.55 5.74 -15.01
CA LEU A 620 4.11 5.86 -15.17
C LEU A 620 3.58 7.21 -14.63
N LEU A 621 3.98 7.59 -13.42
CA LEU A 621 3.58 8.87 -12.81
C LEU A 621 4.08 10.08 -13.62
N LEU A 622 5.33 10.05 -14.08
CA LEU A 622 5.89 11.14 -14.88
C LEU A 622 5.22 11.27 -16.25
N ASP A 623 4.83 10.15 -16.85
CA ASP A 623 4.23 10.08 -18.20
C ASP A 623 2.75 10.44 -18.18
N ARG A 624 2.00 10.07 -17.14
CA ARG A 624 0.53 10.24 -17.11
C ARG A 624 0.03 11.35 -16.19
N CYS A 625 0.90 11.94 -15.37
CA CYS A 625 0.47 12.85 -14.30
C CYS A 625 1.29 14.13 -14.24
N ARG A 626 0.64 15.20 -13.78
CA ARG A 626 1.26 16.40 -13.22
C ARG A 626 1.39 16.23 -11.71
N LEU A 627 2.60 15.94 -11.23
CA LEU A 627 2.88 15.86 -9.81
C LEU A 627 2.68 17.24 -9.18
N ARG A 628 1.86 17.37 -8.14
CA ARG A 628 1.61 18.64 -7.46
C ARG A 628 2.50 18.80 -6.24
N SER A 629 2.54 17.78 -5.40
CA SER A 629 3.33 17.81 -4.17
C SER A 629 3.90 16.45 -3.79
N LEU A 630 5.07 16.48 -3.16
CA LEU A 630 5.76 15.36 -2.53
C LEU A 630 6.33 15.80 -1.18
N SER A 631 5.74 15.32 -0.08
CA SER A 631 6.17 15.67 1.28
C SER A 631 6.64 14.42 2.03
N TRP A 632 7.85 14.43 2.59
CA TRP A 632 8.37 13.37 3.46
C TRP A 632 8.15 13.68 4.94
N TRP A 633 7.72 12.68 5.70
CA TRP A 633 7.24 12.80 7.09
C TRP A 633 8.00 11.93 8.10
N GLY A 634 8.97 11.13 7.65
CA GLY A 634 9.65 10.16 8.51
C GLY A 634 8.72 9.06 9.03
N MET A 635 9.04 8.48 10.18
CA MET A 635 8.26 7.42 10.84
C MET A 635 7.02 8.01 11.55
N ALA A 636 6.07 8.51 10.76
CA ALA A 636 4.87 9.19 11.26
C ALA A 636 3.86 8.25 11.94
N PHE A 637 3.96 6.93 11.72
CA PHE A 637 3.04 5.93 12.29
C PHE A 637 3.67 5.28 13.53
N PRO A 638 3.00 5.32 14.70
CA PRO A 638 3.48 4.65 15.90
C PRO A 638 3.70 3.14 15.67
N GLY A 639 4.87 2.63 16.04
CA GLY A 639 5.22 1.21 15.90
C GLY A 639 5.52 0.73 14.49
N VAL A 640 5.57 1.63 13.50
CA VAL A 640 5.96 1.31 12.12
C VAL A 640 7.38 1.80 11.87
N THR A 641 8.28 0.87 11.51
CA THR A 641 9.70 1.15 11.28
C THR A 641 10.00 1.61 9.84
N MET A 642 9.08 2.35 9.22
CA MET A 642 9.18 2.77 7.82
C MET A 642 8.78 4.23 7.68
N ASP A 643 9.54 4.95 6.88
CA ASP A 643 9.26 6.36 6.61
C ASP A 643 8.13 6.51 5.60
N VAL A 644 7.45 7.65 5.69
CA VAL A 644 6.24 7.94 4.92
C VAL A 644 6.39 9.21 4.10
N ILE A 645 5.71 9.22 2.96
CA ILE A 645 5.48 10.39 2.13
C ILE A 645 3.99 10.59 1.89
N THR A 646 3.60 11.83 1.62
CA THR A 646 2.34 12.17 0.94
C THR A 646 2.63 12.59 -0.48
N LEU A 647 1.93 12.00 -1.44
CA LEU A 647 2.01 12.31 -2.86
C LEU A 647 0.67 12.87 -3.33
N SER A 648 0.68 13.95 -4.11
CA SER A 648 -0.50 14.44 -4.84
C SER A 648 -0.19 14.67 -6.32
N CYS A 649 -1.13 14.27 -7.18
CA CYS A 649 -1.04 14.28 -8.62
C CYS A 649 -2.32 14.85 -9.24
N ALA A 650 -2.22 15.54 -10.37
CA ALA A 650 -3.33 15.75 -11.28
C ALA A 650 -3.17 14.84 -12.50
N LEU A 651 -4.28 14.30 -13.00
CA LEU A 651 -4.25 13.45 -14.20
C LEU A 651 -3.96 14.30 -15.45
N GLY A 652 -3.11 13.77 -16.32
CA GLY A 652 -2.68 14.37 -17.58
C GLY A 652 -1.20 14.73 -17.59
N GLU A 653 -0.68 14.95 -18.80
CA GLU A 653 0.74 15.23 -19.03
C GLU A 653 1.17 16.59 -18.44
N ALA A 654 2.44 16.66 -18.05
CA ALA A 654 3.06 17.86 -17.53
C ALA A 654 3.69 18.69 -18.65
N THR A 655 3.47 20.01 -18.63
CA THR A 655 4.23 20.93 -19.48
C THR A 655 5.70 20.93 -19.05
N PRO A 656 6.63 21.33 -19.94
CA PRO A 656 8.06 21.38 -19.60
C PRO A 656 8.38 22.28 -18.41
N GLU A 657 7.58 23.33 -18.19
CA GLU A 657 7.70 24.31 -17.10
C GLU A 657 6.93 23.89 -15.83
N HIS A 658 6.26 22.74 -15.83
CA HIS A 658 5.45 22.29 -14.70
C HIS A 658 6.34 22.03 -13.48
N THR A 659 6.06 22.77 -12.41
CA THR A 659 6.78 22.67 -11.13
C THR A 659 6.00 21.88 -10.08
N ILE A 660 6.73 21.15 -9.26
CA ILE A 660 6.25 20.34 -8.14
C ILE A 660 6.68 21.01 -6.84
N GLU A 661 5.81 21.01 -5.85
CA GLU A 661 6.17 21.38 -4.48
C GLU A 661 6.81 20.18 -3.75
N VAL A 662 7.96 20.41 -3.13
CA VAL A 662 8.69 19.39 -2.38
C VAL A 662 8.90 19.85 -0.95
N ALA A 663 8.64 18.94 0.01
CA ALA A 663 8.90 19.18 1.42
C ALA A 663 9.57 17.98 2.10
N VAL A 664 10.54 18.24 2.96
CA VAL A 664 11.13 17.28 3.90
C VAL A 664 10.87 17.81 5.30
N ARG A 665 9.98 17.13 6.04
CA ARG A 665 9.53 17.55 7.38
C ARG A 665 10.38 16.87 8.46
N ALA A 666 11.70 16.99 8.33
CA ALA A 666 12.64 16.53 9.34
C ALA A 666 12.79 17.60 10.43
N PRO A 667 12.67 17.28 11.73
CA PRO A 667 12.84 18.26 12.80
C PRO A 667 14.22 18.96 12.78
N ALA A 668 15.27 18.23 12.40
CA ALA A 668 16.64 18.74 12.42
C ALA A 668 17.03 19.59 11.20
N GLU A 669 16.49 19.28 10.02
CA GLU A 669 16.84 19.95 8.75
C GLU A 669 15.59 20.01 7.84
N PRO A 670 14.60 20.88 8.13
CA PRO A 670 13.44 21.02 7.28
C PRO A 670 13.83 21.62 5.93
N LEU A 671 13.24 21.11 4.85
CA LEU A 671 13.45 21.62 3.50
C LEU A 671 12.09 21.82 2.83
N ARG A 672 11.89 22.97 2.16
CA ARG A 672 10.76 23.21 1.27
C ARG A 672 11.23 23.97 0.05
N HIS A 673 10.95 23.47 -1.13
CA HIS A 673 11.28 24.15 -2.38
C HIS A 673 10.35 23.71 -3.52
N ARG A 674 10.53 24.31 -4.69
CA ARG A 674 9.90 23.88 -5.94
C ARG A 674 10.96 23.34 -6.90
N ILE A 675 10.57 22.39 -7.74
CA ILE A 675 11.42 21.81 -8.78
C ILE A 675 10.58 21.49 -10.01
N GLU A 676 11.15 21.66 -11.21
CA GLU A 676 10.50 21.25 -12.44
C GLU A 676 10.37 19.72 -12.50
N GLN A 677 9.18 19.20 -12.86
CA GLN A 677 8.95 17.76 -12.93
C GLN A 677 9.90 17.04 -13.89
N ARG A 678 10.31 17.70 -14.98
CA ARG A 678 11.27 17.14 -15.95
C ARG A 678 12.61 16.79 -15.32
N ALA A 679 13.01 17.44 -14.23
CA ALA A 679 14.26 17.12 -13.54
C ALA A 679 14.31 15.66 -13.07
N PHE A 680 13.18 15.08 -12.65
CA PHE A 680 13.08 13.67 -12.27
C PHE A 680 13.19 12.71 -13.46
N ARG A 681 12.97 13.15 -14.70
CA ARG A 681 13.24 12.31 -15.88
C ARG A 681 14.73 12.06 -16.07
N HIS A 682 15.57 13.00 -15.64
CA HIS A 682 17.03 12.97 -15.78
C HIS A 682 17.76 12.40 -14.57
N THR A 683 17.04 11.99 -13.52
CA THR A 683 17.64 11.24 -12.42
C THR A 683 17.77 9.76 -12.81
N PRO A 684 18.82 9.05 -12.35
CA PRO A 684 18.98 7.63 -12.64
C PRO A 684 17.76 6.82 -12.17
N ARG A 685 17.14 6.06 -13.06
CA ARG A 685 15.90 5.29 -12.80
C ARG A 685 14.72 6.15 -12.35
N HIS A 686 14.71 7.40 -12.78
CA HIS A 686 13.67 8.40 -12.52
C HIS A 686 13.36 8.62 -11.03
N THR A 687 14.36 8.57 -10.16
CA THR A 687 14.17 8.75 -8.70
C THR A 687 13.64 10.14 -8.33
N PHE A 688 12.74 10.18 -7.35
CA PHE A 688 12.18 11.43 -6.80
C PHE A 688 13.04 11.87 -5.63
N ASN A 689 14.18 12.46 -5.94
CA ASN A 689 15.09 12.98 -4.94
C ASN A 689 14.57 14.32 -4.39
N LEU A 690 14.05 14.31 -3.17
CA LEU A 690 13.43 15.48 -2.53
C LEU A 690 14.43 16.55 -2.11
N HIS A 691 15.73 16.28 -2.16
CA HIS A 691 16.77 17.26 -1.87
C HIS A 691 17.38 17.85 -3.15
N LEU A 692 16.76 17.64 -4.31
CA LEU A 692 17.22 18.17 -5.58
C LEU A 692 16.71 19.61 -5.75
N THR A 693 17.39 20.57 -5.14
CA THR A 693 17.08 22.01 -5.28
C THR A 693 17.54 22.57 -6.63
N ALA A 694 17.09 23.77 -6.99
CA ALA A 694 17.58 24.46 -8.20
C ALA A 694 19.11 24.66 -8.18
N GLU A 695 19.67 25.02 -7.03
CA GLU A 695 21.12 25.13 -6.81
C GLU A 695 21.84 23.81 -7.07
N ARG A 696 21.31 22.70 -6.53
CA ARG A 696 21.88 21.37 -6.72
C ARG A 696 21.72 20.87 -8.15
N LEU A 697 20.65 21.23 -8.85
CA LEU A 697 20.50 20.97 -10.28
C LEU A 697 21.55 21.71 -11.11
N ALA A 698 21.77 23.00 -10.82
CA ALA A 698 22.81 23.80 -11.47
C ALA A 698 24.20 23.18 -11.23
N LEU A 699 24.47 22.76 -9.99
CA LEU A 699 25.69 22.04 -9.63
C LEU A 699 25.84 20.73 -10.42
N LEU A 700 24.81 19.88 -10.44
CA LEU A 700 24.83 18.63 -11.21
C LEU A 700 25.05 18.88 -12.70
N ALA A 701 24.51 19.96 -13.26
CA ALA A 701 24.71 20.32 -14.65
C ALA A 701 26.17 20.67 -14.96
N HIS A 702 26.89 21.32 -14.03
CA HIS A 702 28.32 21.62 -14.17
C HIS A 702 29.15 20.33 -14.06
N LEU A 703 28.85 19.54 -13.03
CA LEU A 703 29.56 18.30 -12.74
C LEU A 703 29.41 17.25 -13.85
N ARG A 704 28.21 17.08 -14.40
CA ARG A 704 27.90 16.08 -15.46
C ARG A 704 28.46 16.43 -16.85
N ARG A 705 29.13 17.58 -17.03
CA ARG A 705 29.95 17.84 -18.22
C ARG A 705 31.14 16.85 -18.31
N GLY A 706 31.55 16.33 -17.17
CA GLY A 706 32.55 15.28 -17.04
C GLY A 706 32.03 13.89 -17.39
N ARG A 707 32.92 13.03 -17.93
CA ARG A 707 32.61 11.60 -18.11
C ARG A 707 32.55 10.87 -16.77
N PRO A 708 31.72 9.84 -16.60
CA PRO A 708 31.60 9.11 -15.34
C PRO A 708 32.86 8.28 -15.05
N LEU A 709 33.17 8.10 -13.76
CA LEU A 709 34.36 7.38 -13.28
C LEU A 709 34.48 5.97 -13.85
N ARG A 710 33.36 5.28 -14.06
CA ARG A 710 33.33 3.92 -14.65
C ARG A 710 33.98 3.81 -16.03
N ASP A 711 34.13 4.93 -16.74
CA ASP A 711 34.73 4.95 -18.08
C ASP A 711 36.24 4.72 -18.02
N CYS A 712 36.91 5.16 -16.95
CA CYS A 712 38.36 5.04 -16.79
C CYS A 712 38.78 4.12 -15.64
N PHE A 713 37.86 3.81 -14.72
CA PHE A 713 38.16 3.04 -13.52
C PHE A 713 37.14 1.93 -13.30
N GLU A 714 37.62 0.80 -12.82
CA GLU A 714 36.78 -0.31 -12.36
C GLU A 714 36.59 -0.23 -10.85
N VAL A 715 35.40 -0.61 -10.39
CA VAL A 715 35.05 -0.59 -8.96
C VAL A 715 34.63 -1.99 -8.54
N HIS A 716 35.34 -2.53 -7.55
CA HIS A 716 35.11 -3.88 -7.01
C HIS A 716 34.84 -3.82 -5.50
N GLU A 717 34.15 -4.82 -4.95
CA GLU A 717 34.00 -4.96 -3.50
C GLU A 717 35.27 -5.51 -2.86
N GLY A 718 35.57 -5.09 -1.63
CA GLY A 718 36.51 -5.78 -0.77
C GLY A 718 36.00 -7.17 -0.33
N VAL A 719 36.82 -7.87 0.46
CA VAL A 719 36.55 -9.25 0.87
C VAL A 719 35.27 -9.37 1.71
N HIS A 720 34.32 -10.16 1.19
CA HIS A 720 33.06 -10.49 1.84
C HIS A 720 33.25 -11.71 2.75
N SER A 721 33.10 -11.50 4.07
CA SER A 721 33.32 -12.56 5.05
C SER A 721 32.25 -13.65 5.05
N GLY A 722 31.07 -13.34 4.51
CA GLY A 722 29.87 -14.17 4.64
C GLY A 722 29.68 -14.61 6.09
N ASN A 723 29.57 -15.92 6.30
CA ASN A 723 29.35 -16.50 7.63
C ASN A 723 30.59 -17.14 8.28
N ILE A 724 31.80 -16.96 7.72
CA ILE A 724 33.08 -17.50 8.26
C ILE A 724 34.05 -16.41 8.72
N ARG A 725 33.53 -15.28 9.20
CA ARG A 725 34.32 -14.08 9.52
C ARG A 725 35.50 -14.33 10.47
N GLY A 726 35.32 -15.15 11.51
CA GLY A 726 36.36 -15.43 12.52
C GLY A 726 37.50 -16.31 12.01
N GLU A 727 37.23 -17.18 11.02
CA GLU A 727 38.26 -18.00 10.38
C GLU A 727 39.01 -17.23 9.28
N LEU A 728 38.30 -16.31 8.63
CA LEU A 728 38.80 -15.56 7.48
C LEU A 728 39.65 -14.36 7.88
N PHE A 729 39.29 -13.65 8.96
CA PHE A 729 39.98 -12.44 9.41
C PHE A 729 40.63 -12.71 10.77
N VAL A 730 41.96 -12.76 10.78
CA VAL A 730 42.76 -13.19 11.94
C VAL A 730 43.69 -12.08 12.42
N GLU A 731 44.02 -12.10 13.71
CA GLU A 731 44.81 -11.04 14.37
C GLU A 731 46.33 -11.17 14.17
N ARG A 732 46.78 -12.32 13.67
CA ARG A 732 48.18 -12.60 13.34
C ARG A 732 48.25 -13.56 12.17
N ALA A 733 49.37 -13.59 11.44
CA ALA A 733 49.59 -14.60 10.41
C ALA A 733 49.66 -16.00 11.06
N LEU A 734 48.75 -16.89 10.65
CA LEU A 734 48.67 -18.27 11.17
C LEU A 734 49.33 -19.30 10.24
N ASP A 735 49.40 -18.99 8.95
CA ASP A 735 49.99 -19.81 7.88
C ASP A 735 50.35 -18.94 6.67
N ASP A 736 50.99 -19.53 5.65
CA ASP A 736 51.43 -18.83 4.44
C ASP A 736 50.28 -18.32 3.55
N SER A 737 49.03 -18.65 3.89
CA SER A 737 47.85 -18.12 3.22
C SER A 737 47.35 -16.80 3.84
N CYS A 738 48.05 -16.28 4.85
CA CYS A 738 47.71 -15.06 5.55
C CYS A 738 48.30 -13.81 4.86
N TYR A 739 47.44 -12.90 4.42
CA TYR A 739 47.84 -11.64 3.76
C TYR A 739 47.41 -10.43 4.58
N PRO A 740 48.19 -9.34 4.65
CA PRO A 740 47.79 -8.12 5.36
C PRO A 740 46.43 -7.58 4.87
N LEU A 741 45.58 -7.19 5.83
CA LEU A 741 44.19 -6.80 5.59
C LEU A 741 43.85 -5.47 6.27
N TYR A 742 43.30 -4.53 5.50
CA TYR A 742 42.52 -3.42 6.02
C TYR A 742 41.10 -3.89 6.34
N PHE A 743 40.72 -3.81 7.60
CA PHE A 743 39.47 -4.33 8.13
C PHE A 743 38.51 -3.23 8.58
N GLY A 744 38.93 -2.34 9.48
CA GLY A 744 38.07 -1.39 10.17
C GLY A 744 37.93 -0.06 9.44
N ARG A 745 36.74 0.53 9.44
CA ARG A 745 36.45 1.81 8.78
C ARG A 745 37.37 2.97 9.19
N ASP A 746 37.95 2.92 10.39
CA ASP A 746 38.82 3.95 10.96
C ASP A 746 40.29 3.78 10.54
N GLU A 747 40.61 2.70 9.81
CA GLU A 747 41.90 2.48 9.16
C GLU A 747 42.06 3.27 7.87
N LEU A 748 40.98 3.90 7.39
CA LEU A 748 41.00 4.83 6.26
C LEU A 748 40.64 6.23 6.75
N ARG A 749 41.62 7.12 6.66
CA ARG A 749 41.44 8.58 6.75
C ARG A 749 41.68 9.18 5.35
N PRO A 750 41.21 10.41 5.05
CA PRO A 750 41.52 11.05 3.79
C PRO A 750 43.03 10.98 3.50
N PHE A 751 43.41 10.43 2.35
CA PHE A 751 44.78 10.27 1.88
C PHE A 751 45.68 9.31 2.69
N ARG A 752 45.16 8.66 3.75
CA ARG A 752 45.98 7.82 4.65
C ARG A 752 45.34 6.49 4.97
N LEU A 753 46.13 5.43 4.83
CA LEU A 753 45.81 4.08 5.27
C LEU A 753 46.63 3.71 6.51
N LEU A 754 45.97 3.12 7.50
CA LEU A 754 46.56 2.72 8.78
C LEU A 754 46.31 1.23 9.00
N TRP A 755 47.28 0.38 8.67
CA TRP A 755 47.13 -1.05 8.91
C TRP A 755 47.32 -1.37 10.40
N ARG A 756 46.32 -1.98 11.04
CA ARG A 756 46.37 -2.35 12.48
C ARG A 756 46.68 -3.83 12.71
N GLY A 757 47.54 -4.42 11.89
CA GLY A 757 48.08 -5.75 12.12
C GLY A 757 47.12 -6.92 11.87
N ARG A 758 46.01 -6.73 11.16
CA ARG A 758 45.10 -7.84 10.80
C ARG A 758 45.47 -8.51 9.49
N TYR A 759 45.09 -9.78 9.36
CA TYR A 759 45.36 -10.60 8.19
C TYR A 759 44.08 -11.27 7.66
N LEU A 760 44.03 -11.45 6.34
CA LEU A 760 43.13 -12.32 5.61
C LEU A 760 43.76 -13.70 5.51
N ARG A 761 43.12 -14.75 6.04
CA ARG A 761 43.52 -16.14 5.83
C ARG A 761 42.83 -16.70 4.59
N ARG A 762 43.49 -16.65 3.43
CA ARG A 762 42.86 -16.97 2.15
C ARG A 762 42.48 -18.45 2.00
N ALA A 763 43.21 -19.36 2.65
CA ALA A 763 42.86 -20.79 2.67
C ALA A 763 41.51 -21.09 3.37
N ALA A 764 40.96 -20.15 4.15
CA ALA A 764 39.65 -20.32 4.78
C ALA A 764 38.48 -20.13 3.80
N ILE A 765 38.72 -19.54 2.61
CA ILE A 765 37.68 -19.32 1.60
C ILE A 765 37.27 -20.66 0.99
N PRO A 766 35.97 -21.03 1.01
CA PRO A 766 35.54 -22.31 0.47
C PRO A 766 35.68 -22.34 -1.05
N GLU A 767 36.10 -23.48 -1.61
CA GLU A 767 36.14 -23.70 -3.06
C GLU A 767 34.75 -23.54 -3.71
N ARG A 768 33.69 -23.88 -2.96
CA ARG A 768 32.29 -23.72 -3.38
C ARG A 768 31.42 -23.20 -2.24
N ASN A 769 30.70 -22.11 -2.51
CA ASN A 769 29.78 -21.50 -1.55
C ASN A 769 28.55 -22.38 -1.28
N SER A 770 28.14 -22.44 0.00
CA SER A 770 26.92 -23.12 0.48
C SER A 770 26.22 -22.26 1.54
N LYS A 771 24.98 -22.63 1.94
CA LYS A 771 24.29 -21.96 3.06
C LYS A 771 25.07 -22.06 4.38
N ALA A 772 25.83 -23.15 4.58
CA ALA A 772 26.57 -23.41 5.80
C ALA A 772 27.94 -22.71 5.83
N ARG A 773 28.59 -22.55 4.67
CA ARG A 773 29.88 -21.85 4.54
C ARG A 773 29.93 -21.07 3.24
N TYR A 774 30.04 -19.75 3.33
CA TYR A 774 30.29 -18.89 2.19
C TYR A 774 31.17 -17.69 2.56
N ALA A 775 32.08 -17.35 1.65
CA ALA A 775 32.88 -16.13 1.67
C ALA A 775 33.34 -15.83 0.23
N GLY A 776 33.77 -14.60 -0.03
CA GLY A 776 34.29 -14.24 -1.34
C GLY A 776 35.32 -13.13 -1.25
N ALA A 777 36.50 -13.34 -1.83
CA ALA A 777 37.56 -12.33 -1.90
C ALA A 777 37.70 -11.67 -3.29
N GLY A 778 36.94 -12.11 -4.29
CA GLY A 778 37.12 -11.64 -5.66
C GLY A 778 38.44 -12.12 -6.28
N GLN A 779 38.90 -11.44 -7.34
CA GLN A 779 40.16 -11.79 -7.99
C GLN A 779 41.36 -11.27 -7.20
N ARG A 780 42.43 -12.06 -7.15
CA ARG A 780 43.70 -11.72 -6.50
C ARG A 780 44.28 -10.39 -7.01
N ALA A 781 44.21 -10.17 -8.32
CA ALA A 781 44.72 -8.97 -8.97
C ALA A 781 44.06 -7.68 -8.45
N TRP A 782 42.79 -7.72 -8.03
CA TRP A 782 42.10 -6.53 -7.50
C TRP A 782 42.70 -6.01 -6.20
N HIS A 783 43.40 -6.87 -5.45
CA HIS A 783 44.03 -6.52 -4.18
C HIS A 783 45.52 -6.24 -4.34
N GLU A 784 46.21 -7.02 -5.16
CA GLU A 784 47.69 -6.97 -5.21
C GLU A 784 48.25 -5.89 -6.14
N THR A 785 47.41 -5.27 -6.98
CA THR A 785 47.82 -4.12 -7.77
C THR A 785 47.58 -2.80 -7.02
N PRO A 786 48.37 -1.74 -7.31
CA PRO A 786 48.09 -0.40 -6.83
C PRO A 786 46.64 0.00 -7.13
N LYS A 787 45.95 0.49 -6.12
CA LYS A 787 44.51 0.78 -6.17
C LYS A 787 44.14 1.89 -5.22
N LEU A 788 42.95 2.44 -5.39
CA LEU A 788 42.36 3.37 -4.43
C LEU A 788 41.34 2.63 -3.57
N LEU A 789 41.41 2.80 -2.26
CA LEU A 789 40.40 2.32 -1.33
C LEU A 789 39.38 3.43 -1.06
N LEU A 790 38.10 3.09 -1.16
CA LEU A 790 36.99 3.99 -0.83
C LEU A 790 36.20 3.43 0.35
N ARG A 791 35.92 4.26 1.36
CA ARG A 791 35.12 3.84 2.51
C ARG A 791 33.65 3.63 2.11
N ARG A 792 33.07 2.49 2.51
CA ARG A 792 31.67 2.14 2.18
C ARG A 792 30.64 2.91 3.00
N THR A 793 30.85 3.06 4.30
CA THR A 793 29.86 3.65 5.22
C THR A 793 30.23 5.07 5.64
N GLY A 794 29.30 6.01 5.57
CA GLY A 794 29.51 7.41 5.92
C GLY A 794 28.71 8.36 5.03
N ASP A 795 28.53 9.59 5.49
CA ASP A 795 27.88 10.67 4.76
C ASP A 795 28.88 11.57 4.00
N SER A 796 30.16 11.19 3.99
CA SER A 796 31.25 11.85 3.27
C SER A 796 32.06 10.82 2.49
N VAL A 797 32.54 11.21 1.32
CA VAL A 797 33.41 10.37 0.49
C VAL A 797 34.81 10.43 1.09
N ARG A 798 35.41 9.26 1.31
CA ARG A 798 36.77 9.15 1.86
C ARG A 798 37.56 8.13 1.08
N ALA A 799 38.72 8.55 0.60
CA ALA A 799 39.59 7.76 -0.26
C ALA A 799 41.04 7.79 0.22
N ALA A 800 41.78 6.71 -0.03
CA ALA A 800 43.23 6.67 0.14
C ALA A 800 43.85 5.66 -0.83
N ALA A 801 45.01 6.00 -1.39
CA ALA A 801 45.72 5.13 -2.32
C ALA A 801 46.48 4.04 -1.56
N ASP A 802 46.28 2.79 -1.96
CA ASP A 802 47.07 1.65 -1.53
C ASP A 802 48.06 1.29 -2.64
N LEU A 803 49.34 1.57 -2.37
CA LEU A 803 50.45 1.20 -3.25
C LEU A 803 51.15 -0.09 -2.81
N GLU A 804 50.79 -0.63 -1.64
CA GLU A 804 51.44 -1.79 -1.02
C GLU A 804 50.72 -3.11 -1.37
N GLY A 805 49.58 -3.05 -2.08
CA GLY A 805 48.88 -4.22 -2.57
C GLY A 805 48.22 -5.07 -1.47
N ARG A 806 47.73 -4.43 -0.39
CA ARG A 806 47.10 -5.13 0.74
C ARG A 806 45.65 -5.49 0.45
N TYR A 807 45.12 -6.53 1.09
CA TYR A 807 43.70 -6.85 1.00
C TYR A 807 42.86 -5.83 1.78
N ALA A 808 41.59 -5.66 1.40
CA ALA A 808 40.65 -4.84 2.16
C ALA A 808 39.32 -5.59 2.35
N SER A 809 38.68 -5.45 3.52
CA SER A 809 37.37 -6.05 3.80
C SER A 809 36.25 -5.35 3.03
N ASN A 810 35.05 -5.93 3.05
CA ASN A 810 33.85 -5.33 2.47
C ASN A 810 33.40 -4.00 3.13
N ASN A 811 34.13 -3.47 4.12
CA ASN A 811 33.98 -2.07 4.56
C ASN A 811 34.54 -1.07 3.53
N PHE A 812 35.24 -1.55 2.50
CA PHE A 812 35.88 -0.74 1.47
C PHE A 812 35.48 -1.21 0.07
N PHE A 813 35.53 -0.26 -0.87
CA PHE A 813 35.54 -0.54 -2.31
C PHE A 813 36.94 -0.35 -2.85
N LEU A 814 37.28 -1.16 -3.86
CA LEU A 814 38.56 -1.12 -4.58
C LEU A 814 38.31 -0.40 -5.90
N VAL A 815 39.06 0.66 -6.18
CA VAL A 815 38.98 1.40 -7.45
C VAL A 815 40.30 1.26 -8.18
N LEU A 816 40.26 0.70 -9.39
CA LEU A 816 41.43 0.39 -10.21
C LEU A 816 41.38 1.13 -11.54
N ALA A 817 42.51 1.61 -12.03
CA ALA A 817 42.59 2.23 -13.35
C ALA A 817 42.46 1.17 -14.46
N ARG A 818 41.66 1.45 -15.49
CA ARG A 818 41.59 0.64 -16.71
C ARG A 818 42.85 0.85 -17.55
N ARG A 819 43.40 -0.23 -18.09
CA ARG A 819 44.69 -0.19 -18.84
C ARG A 819 44.53 0.29 -20.28
N ASP A 820 43.32 0.21 -20.82
CA ASP A 820 42.95 0.47 -22.20
C ASP A 820 42.34 1.87 -22.42
N VAL A 821 42.19 2.68 -21.38
CA VAL A 821 41.55 4.00 -21.44
C VAL A 821 42.53 5.10 -21.05
N GLY A 822 42.72 6.07 -21.95
CA GLY A 822 43.57 7.23 -21.70
C GLY A 822 42.91 8.22 -20.73
N CYS A 823 43.23 8.12 -19.44
CA CYS A 823 42.82 9.06 -18.39
C CYS A 823 44.01 9.90 -17.93
N ALA A 824 43.86 11.23 -17.88
CA ALA A 824 44.90 12.12 -17.38
C ALA A 824 45.07 12.06 -15.84
N LEU A 825 44.08 11.56 -15.11
CA LEU A 825 44.18 11.36 -13.66
C LEU A 825 44.79 10.00 -13.32
N ASN A 826 45.80 10.03 -12.45
CA ASN A 826 46.33 8.83 -11.81
C ASN A 826 45.60 8.56 -10.48
N LEU A 827 46.02 7.53 -9.73
CA LEU A 827 45.39 7.19 -8.44
C LEU A 827 45.47 8.33 -7.42
N ASP A 828 46.53 9.15 -7.44
CA ASP A 828 46.69 10.28 -6.53
C ASP A 828 45.75 11.43 -6.89
N GLY A 829 45.64 11.79 -8.17
CA GLY A 829 44.68 12.79 -8.61
C GLY A 829 43.23 12.35 -8.40
N LEU A 830 42.92 11.07 -8.60
CA LEU A 830 41.61 10.52 -8.28
C LEU A 830 41.34 10.54 -6.76
N CYS A 831 42.34 10.23 -5.94
CA CYS A 831 42.25 10.33 -4.48
C CYS A 831 41.95 11.78 -4.04
N ALA A 832 42.63 12.76 -4.66
CA ALA A 832 42.40 14.18 -4.43
C ALA A 832 40.98 14.60 -4.82
N LEU A 833 40.54 14.18 -6.00
CA LEU A 833 39.18 14.45 -6.49
C LEU A 833 38.13 13.90 -5.52
N LEU A 834 38.20 12.61 -5.16
CA LEU A 834 37.17 11.95 -4.35
C LEU A 834 37.13 12.43 -2.90
N ASN A 835 38.25 12.91 -2.33
CA ASN A 835 38.28 13.52 -1.01
C ASN A 835 37.84 14.99 -1.00
N SER A 836 37.56 15.61 -2.15
CA SER A 836 37.06 16.99 -2.21
C SER A 836 35.67 17.14 -1.56
N ALA A 837 35.41 18.33 -1.02
CA ALA A 837 34.09 18.67 -0.51
C ALA A 837 33.05 18.67 -1.64
N LEU A 838 33.45 19.08 -2.85
CA LEU A 838 32.61 19.04 -4.05
C LEU A 838 32.12 17.63 -4.39
N MET A 839 32.99 16.61 -4.35
CA MET A 839 32.58 15.23 -4.61
C MET A 839 31.71 14.66 -3.48
N THR A 840 31.94 15.08 -2.23
CA THR A 840 31.00 14.77 -1.14
C THR A 840 29.64 15.44 -1.35
N GLU A 841 29.60 16.67 -1.85
CA GLU A 841 28.36 17.38 -2.20
C GLU A 841 27.62 16.71 -3.35
N PHE A 842 28.34 16.27 -4.39
CA PHE A 842 27.79 15.44 -5.48
C PHE A 842 27.14 14.17 -4.93
N PHE A 843 27.86 13.42 -4.09
CA PHE A 843 27.34 12.18 -3.48
C PHE A 843 26.06 12.43 -2.68
N ARG A 844 26.06 13.46 -1.82
CA ARG A 844 24.89 13.85 -1.03
C ARG A 844 23.73 14.35 -1.89
N THR A 845 24.03 14.85 -3.09
CA THR A 845 23.03 15.29 -4.05
C THR A 845 22.40 14.10 -4.77
N ILE A 846 23.14 13.06 -5.13
CA ILE A 846 22.57 11.88 -5.80
C ILE A 846 21.98 10.84 -4.83
N GLU A 847 22.43 10.82 -3.57
CA GLU A 847 21.93 9.96 -2.49
C GLU A 847 21.84 10.73 -1.16
N PRO A 848 20.74 11.46 -0.91
CA PRO A 848 20.59 12.32 0.26
C PRO A 848 20.26 11.50 1.52
N ARG A 849 21.28 11.04 2.25
CA ARG A 849 21.12 10.28 3.51
C ARG A 849 21.90 10.84 4.70
N ARG A 850 21.89 12.15 4.90
CA ARG A 850 22.57 12.79 6.03
C ARG A 850 21.99 12.29 7.37
N GLY A 851 22.86 12.03 8.36
CA GLY A 851 22.45 11.75 9.74
C GLY A 851 21.84 10.36 10.03
N ARG A 852 21.74 9.44 9.07
CA ARG A 852 21.25 8.07 9.33
C ARG A 852 22.41 7.12 9.65
N ALA A 853 22.19 6.18 10.57
CA ALA A 853 23.17 5.17 11.01
C ALA A 853 23.73 4.26 9.89
N PHE A 854 23.23 4.36 8.65
CA PHE A 854 23.55 3.49 7.52
C PHE A 854 23.75 4.22 6.17
N ALA A 855 24.23 5.47 6.15
CA ALA A 855 24.66 6.10 4.89
C ALA A 855 25.76 5.24 4.24
N GLU A 856 25.53 4.77 3.00
CA GLU A 856 26.38 3.78 2.34
C GLU A 856 26.60 4.13 0.86
N LEU A 857 27.87 4.20 0.44
CA LEU A 857 28.27 4.20 -0.96
C LEU A 857 28.02 2.81 -1.57
N LYS A 858 27.60 2.77 -2.83
CA LYS A 858 27.42 1.54 -3.60
C LYS A 858 28.23 1.65 -4.88
N ILE A 859 28.62 0.51 -5.47
CA ILE A 859 29.36 0.47 -6.75
C ILE A 859 28.68 1.34 -7.81
N LYS A 860 27.36 1.25 -7.93
CA LYS A 860 26.56 2.06 -8.86
C LYS A 860 26.63 3.57 -8.60
N HIS A 861 26.96 4.02 -7.39
CA HIS A 861 27.16 5.44 -7.07
C HIS A 861 28.59 5.85 -7.40
N ILE A 862 29.57 5.01 -7.05
CA ILE A 862 30.99 5.28 -7.28
C ILE A 862 31.28 5.42 -8.78
N GLY A 863 30.69 4.56 -9.60
CA GLY A 863 30.83 4.64 -11.05
C GLY A 863 30.22 5.89 -11.70
N GLU A 864 29.40 6.66 -10.98
CA GLU A 864 28.75 7.90 -11.48
C GLU A 864 29.50 9.16 -11.10
N PHE A 865 30.57 9.09 -10.28
CA PHE A 865 31.36 10.27 -9.96
C PHE A 865 31.93 10.87 -11.25
N PRO A 866 31.70 12.15 -11.53
CA PRO A 866 32.15 12.75 -12.76
C PRO A 866 33.65 13.03 -12.67
N LEU A 867 34.40 12.63 -13.69
CA LEU A 867 35.80 13.05 -13.87
C LEU A 867 35.83 14.49 -14.43
N PRO A 868 36.90 15.28 -14.22
CA PRO A 868 37.00 16.62 -14.77
C PRO A 868 36.76 16.64 -16.30
N PRO A 869 36.06 17.65 -16.84
CA PRO A 869 35.88 17.80 -18.29
C PRO A 869 37.22 17.76 -19.04
N GLY A 870 37.29 16.97 -20.12
CA GLY A 870 38.52 16.77 -20.89
C GLY A 870 39.53 15.78 -20.27
N CYS A 871 39.28 15.22 -19.09
CA CYS A 871 40.20 14.27 -18.44
C CYS A 871 40.40 12.93 -19.20
N VAL A 872 39.50 12.57 -20.11
CA VAL A 872 39.45 11.27 -20.77
C VAL A 872 39.57 11.44 -22.27
N ARG A 873 40.47 10.70 -22.92
CA ARG A 873 40.58 10.64 -24.38
C ARG A 873 39.30 10.04 -24.97
N GLY A 874 38.67 10.74 -25.92
CA GLY A 874 37.63 10.16 -26.77
C GLY A 874 38.27 9.34 -27.89
N ASP A 875 37.49 8.45 -28.52
CA ASP A 875 37.94 7.59 -29.61
C ASP A 875 38.43 8.45 -30.79
N GLY A 876 39.73 8.78 -30.80
CA GLY A 876 40.38 9.63 -31.80
C GLY A 876 40.59 11.11 -31.44
N SER A 877 40.23 11.59 -30.24
CA SER A 877 40.40 13.00 -29.84
C SER A 877 41.53 13.23 -28.83
N TYR A 878 42.31 14.29 -29.01
CA TYR A 878 43.32 14.76 -28.05
C TYR A 878 42.63 15.34 -26.79
N ILE A 879 43.27 15.23 -25.61
CA ILE A 879 42.85 15.96 -24.42
C ILE A 879 43.25 17.42 -24.63
N ASP A 880 42.36 18.37 -24.38
CA ASP A 880 42.75 19.78 -24.47
C ASP A 880 43.89 20.09 -23.49
N SER A 881 44.87 20.86 -23.95
CA SER A 881 46.09 21.23 -23.21
C SER A 881 45.79 21.84 -21.82
N SER A 882 44.70 22.60 -21.71
CA SER A 882 44.28 23.23 -20.45
C SER A 882 43.76 22.21 -19.42
N SER A 883 42.95 21.24 -19.88
CA SER A 883 42.46 20.12 -19.07
C SER A 883 43.59 19.19 -18.64
N GLU A 884 44.56 18.93 -19.51
CA GLU A 884 45.73 18.10 -19.19
C GLU A 884 46.60 18.72 -18.09
N GLN A 885 46.86 20.03 -18.18
CA GLN A 885 47.57 20.79 -17.14
C GLN A 885 46.80 20.76 -15.81
N GLY A 886 45.49 20.96 -15.86
CA GLY A 886 44.62 20.90 -14.68
C GLY A 886 44.63 19.53 -13.98
N CYS A 887 44.49 18.44 -14.73
CA CYS A 887 44.58 17.07 -14.21
C CYS A 887 45.98 16.76 -13.66
N THR A 888 47.03 17.26 -14.32
CA THR A 888 48.42 17.11 -13.86
C THR A 888 48.65 17.82 -12.53
N ALA A 889 48.16 19.05 -12.38
CA ALA A 889 48.20 19.77 -11.11
C ALA A 889 47.45 19.03 -10.00
N LEU A 890 46.29 18.44 -10.32
CA LEU A 890 45.52 17.64 -9.35
C LEU A 890 46.26 16.36 -8.93
N ASN A 891 46.94 15.69 -9.87
CA ASN A 891 47.80 14.53 -9.58
C ASN A 891 48.92 14.91 -8.59
N HIS A 892 49.58 16.06 -8.80
CA HIS A 892 50.64 16.55 -7.90
C HIS A 892 50.11 16.90 -6.51
N LEU A 893 48.98 17.59 -6.42
CA LEU A 893 48.34 17.90 -5.13
C LEU A 893 47.92 16.64 -4.38
N GLY A 894 47.40 15.62 -5.07
CA GLY A 894 47.06 14.34 -4.47
C GLY A 894 48.28 13.62 -3.88
N ALA A 895 49.40 13.62 -4.60
CA ALA A 895 50.65 13.04 -4.13
C ALA A 895 51.20 13.80 -2.90
N ALA A 896 51.14 15.13 -2.91
CA ALA A 896 51.54 15.96 -1.78
C ALA A 896 50.66 15.73 -0.55
N CYS A 897 49.32 15.66 -0.71
CA CYS A 897 48.40 15.32 0.37
C CYS A 897 48.73 13.95 0.98
N ARG A 898 49.00 12.94 0.15
CA ARG A 898 49.40 11.61 0.64
C ARG A 898 50.70 11.65 1.43
N GLN A 899 51.69 12.41 0.98
CA GLN A 899 52.97 12.57 1.68
C GLN A 899 52.79 13.26 3.04
N ALA A 900 52.07 14.39 3.09
CA ALA A 900 51.76 15.09 4.34
C ALA A 900 50.98 14.19 5.32
N ALA A 901 49.99 13.45 4.82
CA ALA A 901 49.21 12.52 5.62
C ALA A 901 50.04 11.34 6.16
N ALA A 902 51.04 10.86 5.39
CA ALA A 902 51.94 9.78 5.81
C ALA A 902 52.81 10.18 7.01
N VAL A 903 53.29 11.43 7.05
CA VAL A 903 54.08 11.97 8.18
C VAL A 903 53.22 12.57 9.31
N ALA A 904 51.89 12.49 9.19
CA ALA A 904 50.93 13.02 10.17
C ALA A 904 51.03 14.56 10.40
N ASP A 905 51.39 15.31 9.36
CA ASP A 905 51.37 16.78 9.38
C ASP A 905 49.95 17.27 9.03
N GLU A 906 49.14 17.52 10.06
CA GLU A 906 47.73 17.88 9.90
C GLU A 906 47.54 19.29 9.31
N ASP A 907 48.38 20.25 9.67
CA ASP A 907 48.29 21.63 9.19
C ASP A 907 48.65 21.72 7.70
N ALA A 908 49.74 21.06 7.27
CA ALA A 908 50.10 21.00 5.86
C ALA A 908 49.05 20.25 5.04
N LEU A 909 48.48 19.16 5.58
CA LEU A 909 47.42 18.41 4.92
C LEU A 909 46.15 19.26 4.75
N LEU A 910 45.73 20.00 5.77
CA LEU A 910 44.59 20.92 5.71
C LEU A 910 44.80 22.01 4.65
N ALA A 911 46.00 22.61 4.61
CA ALA A 911 46.35 23.61 3.61
C ALA A 911 46.32 23.03 2.18
N LEU A 912 46.88 21.84 1.95
CA LEU A 912 46.86 21.19 0.64
C LEU A 912 45.44 20.76 0.21
N GLN A 913 44.60 20.34 1.16
CA GLN A 913 43.19 20.04 0.90
C GLN A 913 42.41 21.28 0.47
N ALA A 914 42.67 22.44 1.09
CA ALA A 914 42.06 23.70 0.67
C ALA A 914 42.46 24.08 -0.77
N HIS A 915 43.74 23.93 -1.14
CA HIS A 915 44.20 24.14 -2.52
C HIS A 915 43.58 23.13 -3.50
N THR A 916 43.46 21.87 -3.07
CA THR A 916 42.80 20.81 -3.85
C THR A 916 41.35 21.16 -4.14
N GLU A 917 40.60 21.61 -3.14
CA GLU A 917 39.20 22.03 -3.31
C GLU A 917 39.08 23.20 -4.30
N ALA A 918 39.94 24.22 -4.18
CA ALA A 918 39.94 25.36 -5.08
C ALA A 918 40.24 24.98 -6.54
N LEU A 919 41.20 24.07 -6.76
CA LEU A 919 41.51 23.55 -8.09
C LEU A 919 40.35 22.71 -8.64
N VAL A 920 39.81 21.79 -7.82
CA VAL A 920 38.69 20.92 -8.21
C VAL A 920 37.50 21.78 -8.66
N ARG A 921 37.09 22.79 -7.90
CA ARG A 921 36.00 23.71 -8.30
C ARG A 921 36.27 24.39 -9.64
N ARG A 922 37.49 24.93 -9.82
CA ARG A 922 37.92 25.56 -11.09
C ARG A 922 37.82 24.60 -12.27
N LEU A 923 38.18 23.33 -12.11
CA LEU A 923 38.10 22.31 -13.17
C LEU A 923 36.67 22.04 -13.64
N TYR A 924 35.66 22.25 -12.79
CA TYR A 924 34.25 22.15 -13.16
C TYR A 924 33.60 23.50 -13.50
N GLY A 925 34.38 24.59 -13.50
CA GLY A 925 33.89 25.94 -13.77
C GLY A 925 32.98 26.51 -12.67
N LEU A 926 33.30 26.20 -11.40
CA LEU A 926 32.56 26.64 -10.20
C LEU A 926 33.35 27.65 -9.37
#